data_AF-A0A973A1E8-F1
#
_entry.id   AF-A0A973A1E8-F1
#
_cell.length_a   1.000
_cell.length_b   1.000
_cell.length_c   1.000
_cell.angle_alpha   90.00
_cell.angle_beta   90.00
_cell.angle_gamma   90.00
#
_symmetry.space_group_name_H-M   'P 1'
#
loop_
_entity.id
_entity.type
_entity.pdbx_description
1 polymer ?
#
loop_
_entity_poly.entity_id
_entity_poly.type
_entity_poly.pdbx_seq_one_letter_code
_entity_poly.pdbx_strand_id
1 'polypeptide(L)'
;IIEGELNPDPNAFSGDANDISTRSRTATSVQWSVPNWENVGDSGPAQATVNIAPILQELIDQDGWASGNAMVLIFSDDPCDPSTGIRCAEAGVGDDSAMLHIEAIIDIATQPYPANGAEGVLLGTTLSWKPIAAGATREVYFGDSNEPPLASIEEAASFYPGPIDANTTYYWRVDEVEADGTTVHAGGLWSFTTGLTNVRADTVITSQNDDGEDHIAYGDTEDDGAEGITSSDLEMPWEGDAQASSLQVIGLRFADMPIPQGAPISGAYVQLTGDNENLDGGPVNLIISGLLLPDTDQISGGEDFSDRSPKTTAEVAWTDIPEWTSGQATDASRTPDISSIIQEIVDQDGWAKGNAIMLFIRDDETNPSVDNRSALSARAVLHVPVSDAFAAQPSPANGAENVAIDADLSWWPGLDAVSHRVFLWTDTPPQTEPLLANTTAVSIDLGELERGTTYYWQADAIIDAYNVNTGDIWSFTTLPAKATQPSPVDGAVELLDPVTLQWAAPEGAVDYTVYLSEDEVIDETDLLGTMVETEVALAELTVGMTYYWRVDATHADLTTYEGDVWQFTMFPAQALNPSPADGGSWQIGIDTQLSWTSGLGAMLHHVYVSSDMALVEARDASVASMYWMTNTLEPGELTPATTYYWAVDEFGGVDTTAGAIWSFETSGQ
;
A
#
# COMPACT_ATOMS: atom_id res chain seq x y z
N ILE A 1 43.95 -0.62 21.68
CA ILE A 1 43.98 -0.55 20.21
C ILE A 1 42.84 -1.41 19.67
N ILE A 2 42.12 -0.90 18.67
CA ILE A 2 41.08 -1.62 17.93
C ILE A 2 41.57 -1.77 16.49
N GLU A 3 41.46 -2.99 15.96
CA GLU A 3 41.82 -3.39 14.59
C GLU A 3 40.74 -4.32 14.04
N GLY A 4 40.72 -4.53 12.72
CA GLY A 4 39.90 -5.57 12.07
C GLY A 4 40.73 -6.79 11.69
N GLU A 5 40.11 -7.94 11.46
CA GLU A 5 40.75 -9.05 10.74
C GLU A 5 40.78 -8.74 9.24
N LEU A 6 41.96 -8.72 8.63
CA LEU A 6 42.13 -8.47 7.20
C LEU A 6 41.73 -9.71 6.37
N ASN A 7 40.43 -9.96 6.30
CA ASN A 7 39.76 -11.01 5.53
C ASN A 7 38.33 -10.55 5.19
N PRO A 8 37.89 -10.58 3.92
CA PRO A 8 36.55 -10.12 3.52
C PRO A 8 35.42 -11.04 3.98
N ASP A 9 35.70 -12.28 4.40
CA ASP A 9 34.72 -13.18 5.03
C ASP A 9 35.43 -14.11 6.06
N PRO A 10 35.68 -13.62 7.29
CA PRO A 10 36.39 -14.36 8.31
C PRO A 10 35.56 -15.53 8.86
N ASN A 11 36.22 -16.68 9.04
CA ASN A 11 35.60 -17.82 9.71
C ASN A 11 35.28 -17.50 11.18
N ALA A 12 34.22 -18.14 11.70
CA ALA A 12 33.89 -18.10 13.13
C ALA A 12 35.07 -18.51 14.02
N PHE A 13 35.08 -18.03 15.26
CA PHE A 13 36.09 -18.42 16.24
C PHE A 13 35.98 -19.92 16.59
N SER A 14 37.12 -20.57 16.70
CA SER A 14 37.30 -21.94 17.16
C SER A 14 37.76 -21.99 18.62
N GLY A 15 37.77 -23.18 19.20
CA GLY A 15 38.31 -23.41 20.54
C GLY A 15 39.84 -23.53 20.60
N ASP A 16 40.53 -23.31 19.48
CA ASP A 16 41.98 -23.51 19.39
C ASP A 16 42.76 -22.39 20.09
N ALA A 17 43.91 -22.75 20.65
CA ALA A 17 44.78 -21.78 21.29
C ALA A 17 45.28 -20.75 20.27
N ASN A 18 45.21 -19.47 20.64
CA ASN A 18 45.71 -18.32 19.88
C ASN A 18 44.88 -17.91 18.65
N ASP A 19 43.70 -18.48 18.40
CA ASP A 19 42.84 -18.18 17.23
C ASP A 19 42.77 -16.68 16.91
N ILE A 20 42.43 -15.86 17.91
CA ILE A 20 42.33 -14.39 17.75
C ILE A 20 43.69 -13.75 17.48
N SER A 21 44.73 -14.13 18.24
CA SER A 21 46.04 -13.48 18.15
C SER A 21 46.82 -13.80 16.88
N THR A 22 46.46 -14.88 16.16
CA THR A 22 47.09 -15.28 14.90
C THR A 22 46.40 -14.73 13.66
N ARG A 23 45.21 -14.13 13.78
CA ARG A 23 44.48 -13.52 12.67
C ARG A 23 45.25 -12.31 12.12
N SER A 24 45.32 -12.21 10.80
CA SER A 24 45.90 -11.05 10.09
C SER A 24 45.10 -9.80 10.42
N ARG A 25 45.77 -8.66 10.61
CA ARG A 25 45.13 -7.42 11.07
C ARG A 25 45.10 -6.37 9.97
N THR A 26 44.10 -5.50 10.01
CA THR A 26 44.05 -4.27 9.21
C THR A 26 45.30 -3.42 9.44
N ALA A 27 45.71 -2.67 8.42
CA ALA A 27 46.76 -1.66 8.55
C ALA A 27 46.25 -0.46 9.37
N THR A 28 44.97 -0.13 9.23
CA THR A 28 44.28 0.88 10.01
C THR A 28 43.98 0.34 11.41
N SER A 29 44.27 1.16 12.41
CA SER A 29 43.93 0.89 13.80
C SER A 29 43.48 2.17 14.47
N VAL A 30 42.63 2.03 15.49
CA VAL A 30 42.10 3.15 16.27
C VAL A 30 42.46 2.97 17.74
N GLN A 31 42.86 4.05 18.39
CA GLN A 31 43.12 4.06 19.83
C GLN A 31 41.86 4.42 20.61
N TRP A 32 41.50 3.57 21.58
CA TRP A 32 40.38 3.80 22.47
C TRP A 32 40.87 3.91 23.91
N SER A 33 40.77 5.12 24.47
CA SER A 33 41.00 5.36 25.90
C SER A 33 39.73 5.04 26.67
N VAL A 34 39.68 3.86 27.30
CA VAL A 34 38.44 3.36 27.93
C VAL A 34 38.16 4.11 29.25
N PRO A 35 37.03 4.85 29.35
CA PRO A 35 36.62 5.54 30.59
C PRO A 35 36.39 4.56 31.74
N ASN A 36 36.21 5.08 32.96
CA ASN A 36 35.80 4.24 34.10
C ASN A 36 34.36 3.74 33.92
N TRP A 37 34.11 2.45 34.20
CA TRP A 37 32.75 1.89 34.23
C TRP A 37 32.33 1.77 35.69
N GLU A 38 31.23 2.43 36.05
CA GLU A 38 30.83 2.59 37.44
C GLU A 38 29.85 1.50 37.91
N ASN A 39 28.96 1.03 37.02
CA ASN A 39 27.97 0.02 37.36
C ASN A 39 27.96 -1.16 36.37
N VAL A 40 27.46 -2.30 36.85
CA VAL A 40 27.16 -3.47 36.00
C VAL A 40 25.87 -3.20 35.23
N GLY A 41 25.87 -3.47 33.93
CA GLY A 41 24.72 -3.26 33.03
C GLY A 41 24.66 -1.88 32.37
N ASP A 42 25.62 -0.98 32.60
CA ASP A 42 25.68 0.31 31.91
C ASP A 42 26.00 0.14 30.41
N SER A 43 25.21 0.75 29.53
CA SER A 43 25.36 0.70 28.06
C SER A 43 25.34 2.10 27.41
N GLY A 44 26.06 3.05 28.01
CA GLY A 44 26.09 4.45 27.57
C GLY A 44 27.37 4.86 26.83
N PRO A 45 27.57 6.18 26.62
CA PRO A 45 28.74 6.72 25.92
C PRO A 45 30.11 6.34 26.53
N ALA A 46 30.14 5.94 27.82
CA ALA A 46 31.37 5.48 28.47
C ALA A 46 31.79 4.06 28.07
N GLN A 47 30.85 3.24 27.58
CA GLN A 47 31.08 1.88 27.10
C GLN A 47 31.24 1.82 25.57
N ALA A 48 30.80 2.86 24.86
CA ALA A 48 30.98 2.98 23.42
C ALA A 48 32.46 3.15 23.04
N THR A 49 32.86 2.51 21.94
CA THR A 49 34.16 2.77 21.33
C THR A 49 34.20 4.18 20.77
N VAL A 50 35.41 4.68 20.49
CA VAL A 50 35.58 5.80 19.55
C VAL A 50 35.12 5.39 18.15
N ASN A 51 35.04 6.36 17.22
CA ASN A 51 34.68 6.09 15.83
C ASN A 51 35.67 5.10 15.18
N ILE A 52 35.15 3.93 14.78
CA ILE A 52 35.90 2.84 14.15
C ILE A 52 35.64 2.73 12.63
N ALA A 53 34.92 3.70 12.02
CA ALA A 53 34.59 3.69 10.59
C ALA A 53 35.80 3.47 9.67
N PRO A 54 37.01 4.02 9.93
CA PRO A 54 38.17 3.74 9.07
C PRO A 54 38.58 2.27 9.03
N ILE A 55 38.38 1.53 10.13
CA ILE A 55 38.67 0.08 10.18
C ILE A 55 37.63 -0.66 9.34
N LEU A 56 36.34 -0.33 9.53
CA LEU A 56 35.25 -0.95 8.76
C LEU A 56 35.40 -0.67 7.26
N GLN A 57 35.77 0.56 6.89
CA GLN A 57 35.99 0.93 5.49
C GLN A 57 37.11 0.09 4.85
N GLU A 58 38.25 -0.07 5.54
CA GLU A 58 39.33 -0.94 5.06
C GLU A 58 38.86 -2.40 4.87
N LEU A 59 37.96 -2.89 5.72
CA LEU A 59 37.44 -4.25 5.61
C LEU A 59 36.54 -4.44 4.39
N ILE A 60 35.60 -3.51 4.17
CA ILE A 60 34.62 -3.59 3.08
C ILE A 60 35.21 -3.23 1.71
N ASP A 61 36.32 -2.49 1.68
CA ASP A 61 37.06 -2.17 0.45
C ASP A 61 37.90 -3.35 -0.07
N GLN A 62 37.95 -4.48 0.64
CA GLN A 62 38.68 -5.67 0.20
C GLN A 62 37.99 -6.36 -0.98
N ASP A 63 38.79 -6.76 -1.97
CA ASP A 63 38.34 -7.65 -3.04
C ASP A 63 37.72 -8.94 -2.45
N GLY A 64 36.46 -9.20 -2.79
CA GLY A 64 35.70 -10.35 -2.29
C GLY A 64 34.76 -10.06 -1.11
N TRP A 65 34.67 -8.80 -0.66
CA TRP A 65 33.60 -8.39 0.26
C TRP A 65 32.22 -8.52 -0.40
N ALA A 66 31.24 -9.03 0.34
CA ALA A 66 29.85 -9.12 -0.07
C ALA A 66 28.91 -8.84 1.12
N SER A 67 27.69 -8.36 0.83
CA SER A 67 26.67 -8.18 1.87
C SER A 67 26.35 -9.51 2.55
N GLY A 68 26.31 -9.50 3.89
CA GLY A 68 26.12 -10.70 4.71
C GLY A 68 27.41 -11.39 5.14
N ASN A 69 28.58 -10.99 4.64
CA ASN A 69 29.86 -11.51 5.12
C ASN A 69 30.12 -11.13 6.58
N ALA A 70 30.86 -11.98 7.29
CA ALA A 70 31.22 -11.72 8.68
C ALA A 70 32.26 -10.58 8.80
N MET A 71 32.36 -9.97 9.98
CA MET A 71 33.47 -9.08 10.35
C MET A 71 34.02 -9.47 11.71
N VAL A 72 35.32 -9.27 11.90
CA VAL A 72 35.99 -9.50 13.19
C VAL A 72 36.73 -8.23 13.60
N LEU A 73 36.38 -7.72 14.78
CA LEU A 73 37.10 -6.64 15.46
C LEU A 73 37.97 -7.23 16.57
N ILE A 74 39.22 -6.78 16.64
CA ILE A 74 40.23 -7.29 17.56
C ILE A 74 40.71 -6.14 18.46
N PHE A 75 40.59 -6.36 19.77
CA PHE A 75 41.02 -5.42 20.80
C PHE A 75 42.33 -5.90 21.42
N SER A 76 43.31 -5.01 21.52
CA SER A 76 44.63 -5.27 22.11
C SER A 76 45.08 -4.12 22.99
N ASP A 77 45.93 -4.38 23.99
CA ASP A 77 46.55 -3.31 24.78
C ASP A 77 47.56 -2.53 23.92
N ASP A 78 47.73 -1.23 24.19
CA ASP A 78 48.76 -0.45 23.50
C ASP A 78 50.13 -0.71 24.18
N PRO A 79 51.10 -1.34 23.50
CA PRO A 79 52.41 -1.60 24.10
C PRO A 79 53.20 -0.30 24.38
N CYS A 80 52.85 0.81 23.72
CA CYS A 80 53.47 2.12 23.93
C CYS A 80 52.83 2.91 25.09
N ASP A 81 51.57 2.61 25.43
CA ASP A 81 50.82 3.19 26.54
C ASP A 81 49.99 2.11 27.25
N PRO A 82 50.64 1.21 28.02
CA PRO A 82 49.98 0.02 28.54
C PRO A 82 48.93 0.35 29.60
N SER A 83 47.80 -0.34 29.51
CA SER A 83 46.68 -0.16 30.42
C SER A 83 47.05 -0.50 31.86
N THR A 84 46.67 0.34 32.82
CA THR A 84 46.90 0.11 34.27
C THR A 84 45.66 -0.35 35.03
N GLY A 85 44.53 -0.50 34.35
CA GLY A 85 43.23 -0.85 34.94
C GLY A 85 42.52 -1.97 34.17
N ILE A 86 41.42 -2.46 34.72
CA ILE A 86 40.61 -3.53 34.13
C ILE A 86 39.18 -2.99 33.89
N ARG A 87 38.59 -3.37 32.76
CA ARG A 87 37.16 -3.24 32.45
C ARG A 87 36.65 -4.61 32.04
N CYS A 88 35.44 -4.95 32.48
CA CYS A 88 34.82 -6.24 32.21
C CYS A 88 33.47 -6.00 31.56
N ALA A 89 33.30 -6.50 30.34
CA ALA A 89 32.01 -6.54 29.65
C ALA A 89 31.42 -7.95 29.76
N GLU A 90 30.10 -8.04 29.62
CA GLU A 90 29.42 -9.32 29.49
C GLU A 90 29.71 -9.94 28.11
N ALA A 91 29.62 -11.27 28.04
CA ALA A 91 29.82 -12.02 26.81
C ALA A 91 28.74 -13.09 26.72
N GLY A 92 27.86 -12.97 25.72
CA GLY A 92 26.74 -13.88 25.50
C GLY A 92 26.11 -13.69 24.12
N VAL A 93 24.86 -14.12 23.99
CA VAL A 93 24.03 -13.97 22.78
C VAL A 93 22.86 -13.04 23.09
N GLY A 94 22.31 -12.36 22.08
CA GLY A 94 21.19 -11.44 22.28
C GLY A 94 21.61 -10.19 23.06
N ASP A 95 20.85 -9.83 24.09
CA ASP A 95 21.08 -8.61 24.90
C ASP A 95 22.42 -8.63 25.65
N ASP A 96 23.03 -9.80 25.86
CA ASP A 96 24.33 -9.98 26.50
C ASP A 96 25.52 -9.85 25.51
N SER A 97 25.25 -9.49 24.24
CA SER A 97 26.26 -9.40 23.16
C SER A 97 26.69 -7.96 22.87
N ALA A 98 27.88 -7.80 22.27
CA ALA A 98 28.34 -6.49 21.82
C ALA A 98 27.51 -6.02 20.61
N MET A 99 26.96 -4.80 20.68
CA MET A 99 26.25 -4.17 19.57
C MET A 99 27.23 -3.40 18.68
N LEU A 100 27.22 -3.69 17.38
CA LEU A 100 27.87 -2.87 16.36
C LEU A 100 26.86 -1.86 15.81
N HIS A 101 27.09 -0.57 16.06
CA HIS A 101 26.32 0.53 15.47
C HIS A 101 27.06 1.07 14.25
N ILE A 102 26.39 1.10 13.10
CA ILE A 102 26.95 1.63 11.85
C ILE A 102 26.00 2.72 11.35
N GLU A 103 26.54 3.93 11.21
CA GLU A 103 25.90 5.02 10.46
C GLU A 103 26.58 5.07 9.10
N ALA A 104 25.98 4.40 8.11
CA ALA A 104 26.46 4.44 6.74
C ALA A 104 25.79 5.62 6.02
N ILE A 105 26.62 6.47 5.40
CA ILE A 105 26.16 7.47 4.44
C ILE A 105 26.20 6.78 3.07
N ILE A 106 25.03 6.39 2.54
CA ILE A 106 24.90 5.78 1.22
C ILE A 106 24.53 6.89 0.24
N ASP A 107 25.54 7.63 -0.24
CA ASP A 107 25.37 8.71 -1.22
C ASP A 107 25.37 8.17 -2.66
N ILE A 108 24.81 6.98 -2.93
CA ILE A 108 24.72 6.43 -4.29
C ILE A 108 23.31 5.96 -4.61
N ALA A 109 22.94 6.00 -5.89
CA ALA A 109 21.70 5.41 -6.39
C ALA A 109 21.61 3.92 -6.02
N THR A 110 20.44 3.47 -5.57
CA THR A 110 20.18 2.08 -5.16
C THR A 110 18.91 1.53 -5.78
N GLN A 111 18.60 0.25 -5.56
CA GLN A 111 17.37 -0.40 -6.04
C GLN A 111 17.13 -0.22 -7.55
N PRO A 112 18.06 -0.71 -8.40
CA PRO A 112 17.89 -0.60 -9.84
C PRO A 112 16.72 -1.43 -10.34
N TYR A 113 15.96 -0.87 -11.27
CA TYR A 113 15.09 -1.58 -12.18
C TYR A 113 15.57 -1.32 -13.61
N PRO A 114 15.75 -2.35 -14.46
CA PRO A 114 15.75 -3.76 -14.12
C PRO A 114 16.74 -4.09 -13.00
N ALA A 115 16.40 -5.12 -12.21
CA ALA A 115 17.30 -5.60 -11.16
C ALA A 115 18.67 -5.95 -11.75
N ASN A 116 19.74 -5.74 -10.97
CA ASN A 116 21.08 -6.04 -11.44
C ASN A 116 21.23 -7.53 -11.81
N GLY A 117 21.60 -7.80 -13.05
CA GLY A 117 21.72 -9.13 -13.64
C GLY A 117 20.41 -9.69 -14.20
N ALA A 118 19.33 -8.89 -14.31
CA ALA A 118 18.05 -9.36 -14.82
C ALA A 118 18.18 -9.90 -16.26
N GLU A 119 17.53 -11.03 -16.54
CA GLU A 119 17.46 -11.62 -17.89
C GLU A 119 16.03 -11.51 -18.45
N GLY A 120 15.90 -11.51 -19.78
CA GLY A 120 14.60 -11.43 -20.44
C GLY A 120 13.94 -10.05 -20.32
N VAL A 121 14.74 -9.01 -20.08
CA VAL A 121 14.27 -7.62 -19.99
C VAL A 121 13.70 -7.18 -21.34
N LEU A 122 12.60 -6.41 -21.29
CA LEU A 122 11.88 -5.99 -22.48
C LEU A 122 12.66 -4.90 -23.24
N LEU A 123 12.49 -4.86 -24.56
CA LEU A 123 13.24 -3.94 -25.45
C LEU A 123 12.87 -2.47 -25.31
N GLY A 124 11.85 -2.17 -24.50
CA GLY A 124 11.41 -0.82 -24.16
C GLY A 124 11.44 -0.57 -22.66
N THR A 125 12.25 -1.32 -21.89
CA THR A 125 12.33 -1.09 -20.45
C THR A 125 12.94 0.29 -20.13
N THR A 126 12.20 1.08 -19.36
CA THR A 126 12.70 2.26 -18.66
C THR A 126 13.52 1.83 -17.45
N LEU A 127 14.73 2.38 -17.33
CA LEU A 127 15.57 2.18 -16.15
C LEU A 127 15.06 3.08 -15.03
N SER A 128 15.00 2.58 -13.80
CA SER A 128 14.68 3.41 -12.63
C SER A 128 15.49 2.99 -11.41
N TRP A 129 15.64 3.91 -10.47
CA TRP A 129 16.43 3.70 -9.27
C TRP A 129 15.83 4.49 -8.10
N LYS A 130 16.20 4.11 -6.88
CA LYS A 130 15.95 4.93 -5.70
C LYS A 130 17.03 6.01 -5.59
N PRO A 131 16.68 7.30 -5.66
CA PRO A 131 17.63 8.40 -5.53
C PRO A 131 17.99 8.66 -4.05
N ILE A 132 19.08 9.39 -3.82
CA ILE A 132 19.55 9.75 -2.47
C ILE A 132 18.91 11.02 -1.91
N ALA A 133 18.56 11.99 -2.77
CA ALA A 133 17.94 13.26 -2.39
C ALA A 133 17.02 13.79 -3.49
N ALA A 134 15.90 14.42 -3.09
CA ALA A 134 15.00 15.11 -4.00
C ALA A 134 15.66 16.42 -4.50
N GLY A 135 15.61 16.68 -5.82
CA GLY A 135 16.11 17.92 -6.43
C GLY A 135 17.58 17.95 -6.88
N ALA A 136 18.31 16.84 -6.80
CA ALA A 136 19.65 16.65 -7.39
C ALA A 136 19.58 16.21 -8.86
N THR A 137 20.59 16.54 -9.69
CA THR A 137 20.73 15.99 -11.05
C THR A 137 21.51 14.67 -11.01
N ARG A 138 21.33 13.81 -12.01
CA ARG A 138 22.04 12.53 -12.12
C ARG A 138 22.66 12.35 -13.48
N GLU A 139 23.87 11.83 -13.52
CA GLU A 139 24.51 11.39 -14.74
C GLU A 139 24.20 9.90 -14.97
N VAL A 140 23.44 9.58 -16.01
CA VAL A 140 23.06 8.20 -16.35
C VAL A 140 23.97 7.69 -17.45
N TYR A 141 24.71 6.62 -17.16
CA TYR A 141 25.59 5.92 -18.09
C TYR A 141 24.89 4.66 -18.58
N PHE A 142 24.84 4.43 -19.89
CA PHE A 142 24.14 3.27 -20.48
C PHE A 142 24.83 2.80 -21.77
N GLY A 143 25.02 1.48 -21.92
CA GLY A 143 25.56 0.89 -23.14
C GLY A 143 25.72 -0.64 -23.08
N ASP A 144 26.16 -1.24 -24.18
CA ASP A 144 26.41 -2.70 -24.31
C ASP A 144 27.82 -3.13 -23.86
N SER A 145 28.58 -2.21 -23.24
CA SER A 145 29.91 -2.42 -22.66
C SER A 145 29.91 -2.24 -21.15
N ASN A 146 30.77 -2.98 -20.44
CA ASN A 146 30.94 -2.84 -18.97
C ASN A 146 31.57 -1.50 -18.52
N GLU A 147 32.00 -0.69 -19.48
CA GLU A 147 32.29 0.74 -19.31
C GLU A 147 31.24 1.51 -20.14
N PRO A 148 30.00 1.67 -19.64
CA PRO A 148 28.96 2.32 -20.42
C PRO A 148 29.26 3.82 -20.59
N PRO A 149 29.02 4.41 -21.78
CA PRO A 149 29.16 5.85 -21.99
C PRO A 149 28.07 6.63 -21.24
N LEU A 150 28.33 7.92 -20.99
CA LEU A 150 27.31 8.84 -20.50
C LEU A 150 26.18 8.93 -21.54
N ALA A 151 24.98 8.56 -21.15
CA ALA A 151 23.80 8.51 -22.00
C ALA A 151 22.93 9.76 -21.82
N SER A 152 22.71 10.19 -20.57
CA SER A 152 21.87 11.36 -20.26
C SER A 152 22.23 12.02 -18.93
N ILE A 153 21.69 13.22 -18.72
CA ILE A 153 21.66 13.90 -17.42
C ILE A 153 20.18 14.08 -17.06
N GLU A 154 19.76 13.50 -15.94
CA GLU A 154 18.34 13.41 -15.55
C GLU A 154 18.07 14.16 -14.23
N GLU A 155 16.90 14.80 -14.15
CA GLU A 155 16.31 15.30 -12.89
C GLU A 155 15.26 14.34 -12.32
N ALA A 156 14.87 13.31 -13.08
CA ALA A 156 14.05 12.21 -12.61
C ALA A 156 14.91 11.05 -12.08
N ALA A 157 14.30 10.15 -11.31
CA ALA A 157 14.93 8.89 -10.88
C ALA A 157 14.62 7.73 -11.86
N SER A 158 14.50 8.08 -13.14
CA SER A 158 14.23 7.17 -14.24
C SER A 158 14.89 7.66 -15.53
N PHE A 159 15.16 6.74 -16.45
CA PHE A 159 15.77 6.99 -17.75
C PHE A 159 15.27 5.97 -18.77
N TYR A 160 14.70 6.44 -19.87
CA TYR A 160 14.32 5.57 -20.99
C TYR A 160 15.46 5.54 -22.04
N PRO A 161 16.17 4.40 -22.23
CA PRO A 161 17.30 4.32 -23.14
C PRO A 161 16.91 4.34 -24.63
N GLY A 162 15.62 4.36 -24.95
CA GLY A 162 15.12 4.15 -26.30
C GLY A 162 15.06 2.65 -26.66
N PRO A 163 14.76 2.32 -27.92
CA PRO A 163 14.77 0.94 -28.40
C PRO A 163 16.16 0.33 -28.24
N ILE A 164 16.23 -0.80 -27.54
CA ILE A 164 17.46 -1.54 -27.31
C ILE A 164 17.44 -2.87 -28.06
N ASP A 165 18.61 -3.36 -28.46
CA ASP A 165 18.75 -4.59 -29.20
C ASP A 165 18.37 -5.78 -28.32
N ALA A 166 17.73 -6.76 -28.93
CA ALA A 166 17.30 -7.95 -28.23
C ALA A 166 18.43 -8.97 -28.05
N ASN A 167 18.31 -9.85 -27.05
CA ASN A 167 19.36 -10.82 -26.70
C ASN A 167 20.73 -10.17 -26.44
N THR A 168 20.71 -8.95 -25.91
CA THR A 168 21.90 -8.11 -25.68
C THR A 168 22.00 -7.76 -24.21
N THR A 169 23.20 -7.86 -23.65
CA THR A 169 23.45 -7.45 -22.27
C THR A 169 23.87 -5.98 -22.25
N TYR A 170 23.08 -5.16 -21.57
CA TYR A 170 23.35 -3.76 -21.32
C TYR A 170 23.90 -3.58 -19.90
N TYR A 171 24.78 -2.60 -19.74
CA TYR A 171 25.33 -2.14 -18.48
C TYR A 171 24.94 -0.69 -18.28
N TRP A 172 24.66 -0.33 -17.04
CA TRP A 172 24.26 1.02 -16.70
C TRP A 172 24.67 1.40 -15.29
N ARG A 173 24.85 2.70 -15.06
CA ARG A 173 25.28 3.28 -13.79
C ARG A 173 24.63 4.65 -13.65
N VAL A 174 24.32 5.04 -12.43
CA VAL A 174 23.80 6.36 -12.11
C VAL A 174 24.73 7.03 -11.13
N ASP A 175 25.30 8.17 -11.52
CA ASP A 175 26.10 8.99 -10.63
C ASP A 175 25.24 10.14 -10.11
N GLU A 176 25.11 10.26 -8.79
CA GLU A 176 24.31 11.31 -8.14
C GLU A 176 25.15 12.58 -8.05
N VAL A 177 24.60 13.71 -8.52
CA VAL A 177 25.27 15.02 -8.49
C VAL A 177 24.61 15.88 -7.44
N GLU A 178 25.37 16.28 -6.42
CA GLU A 178 24.89 17.16 -5.36
C GLU A 178 24.37 18.50 -5.90
N ALA A 179 23.57 19.20 -5.10
CA ALA A 179 23.02 20.52 -5.44
C ALA A 179 24.10 21.60 -5.76
N ASP A 180 25.36 21.34 -5.42
CA ASP A 180 26.49 22.20 -5.80
C ASP A 180 26.92 22.06 -7.28
N GLY A 181 26.38 21.06 -7.99
CA GLY A 181 26.63 20.78 -9.41
C GLY A 181 28.05 20.30 -9.74
N THR A 182 28.86 19.96 -8.73
CA THR A 182 30.27 19.61 -8.88
C THR A 182 30.70 18.37 -8.09
N THR A 183 30.04 18.07 -6.98
CA THR A 183 30.28 16.87 -6.19
C THR A 183 29.48 15.74 -6.79
N VAL A 184 30.18 14.75 -7.35
CA VAL A 184 29.59 13.59 -8.02
C VAL A 184 29.89 12.34 -7.23
N HIS A 185 28.84 11.62 -6.87
CA HIS A 185 28.91 10.33 -6.19
C HIS A 185 28.65 9.21 -7.19
N ALA A 186 29.73 8.55 -7.61
CA ALA A 186 29.66 7.51 -8.62
C ALA A 186 28.89 6.28 -8.10
N GLY A 187 27.85 5.86 -8.83
CA GLY A 187 27.01 4.74 -8.43
C GLY A 187 27.61 3.35 -8.71
N GLY A 188 26.87 2.32 -8.31
CA GLY A 188 27.20 0.94 -8.66
C GLY A 188 26.92 0.64 -10.14
N LEU A 189 27.75 -0.19 -10.76
CA LEU A 189 27.50 -0.70 -12.11
C LEU A 189 26.47 -1.83 -12.07
N TRP A 190 25.38 -1.66 -12.79
CA TRP A 190 24.33 -2.66 -12.98
C TRP A 190 24.31 -3.20 -14.40
N SER A 191 23.70 -4.36 -14.61
CA SER A 191 23.50 -4.94 -15.93
C SER A 191 22.14 -5.61 -16.08
N PHE A 192 21.70 -5.80 -17.32
CA PHE A 192 20.57 -6.67 -17.64
C PHE A 192 20.70 -7.21 -19.07
N THR A 193 20.07 -8.33 -19.37
CA THR A 193 20.03 -8.96 -20.69
C THR A 193 18.62 -8.90 -21.27
N THR A 194 18.48 -8.29 -22.44
CA THR A 194 17.21 -8.26 -23.17
C THR A 194 16.85 -9.62 -23.74
N GLY A 195 15.56 -9.91 -23.91
CA GLY A 195 15.09 -11.12 -24.60
C GLY A 195 14.24 -10.80 -25.84
N LEU A 196 14.42 -11.54 -26.95
CA LEU A 196 13.33 -11.69 -27.92
C LEU A 196 12.42 -12.81 -27.43
N THR A 197 11.10 -12.57 -27.42
CA THR A 197 10.11 -13.28 -28.25
C THR A 197 8.72 -13.02 -27.71
N ASN A 198 7.73 -12.85 -28.60
CA ASN A 198 6.32 -13.15 -28.32
C ASN A 198 6.22 -14.44 -27.49
N VAL A 199 6.09 -14.30 -26.17
CA VAL A 199 5.85 -15.45 -25.31
C VAL A 199 4.35 -15.72 -25.40
N ARG A 200 3.97 -16.53 -26.38
CA ARG A 200 2.76 -17.32 -26.21
C ARG A 200 3.11 -18.36 -25.13
N ALA A 201 2.81 -18.03 -23.87
CA ALA A 201 2.99 -18.94 -22.76
C ALA A 201 1.83 -19.95 -22.83
N ASP A 202 2.00 -20.92 -23.70
CA ASP A 202 1.18 -22.12 -23.72
C ASP A 202 1.81 -23.11 -22.76
N THR A 203 1.25 -23.18 -21.56
CA THR A 203 1.68 -24.14 -20.55
C THR A 203 0.64 -25.24 -20.46
N VAL A 204 1.08 -26.47 -20.70
CA VAL A 204 0.25 -27.67 -20.59
C VAL A 204 0.52 -28.32 -19.24
N ILE A 205 -0.53 -28.73 -18.54
CA ILE A 205 -0.40 -29.59 -17.35
C ILE A 205 0.13 -30.95 -17.79
N THR A 206 1.26 -31.40 -17.24
CA THR A 206 1.90 -32.68 -17.61
C THR A 206 2.10 -33.64 -16.44
N SER A 207 1.94 -33.16 -15.20
CA SER A 207 1.95 -33.98 -13.98
C SER A 207 0.51 -34.30 -13.57
N GLN A 208 0.27 -35.51 -13.09
CA GLN A 208 -1.03 -35.89 -12.49
C GLN A 208 -1.32 -35.14 -11.18
N ASN A 209 -0.29 -34.59 -10.53
CA ASN A 209 -0.43 -33.82 -9.29
C ASN A 209 -0.55 -32.31 -9.54
N ASP A 210 -0.72 -31.91 -10.80
CA ASP A 210 -0.90 -30.51 -11.17
C ASP A 210 -2.36 -30.21 -11.56
N ASP A 211 -3.26 -31.19 -11.56
CA ASP A 211 -4.70 -30.97 -11.54
C ASP A 211 -5.41 -31.91 -10.57
N GLY A 212 -6.63 -31.55 -10.18
CA GLY A 212 -7.43 -32.42 -9.34
C GLY A 212 -8.75 -31.81 -8.88
N GLU A 213 -9.51 -32.63 -8.14
CA GLU A 213 -10.87 -32.36 -7.69
C GLU A 213 -10.98 -32.46 -6.17
N ASP A 214 -11.70 -31.52 -5.56
CA ASP A 214 -11.86 -31.47 -4.10
C ASP A 214 -13.33 -31.28 -3.76
N HIS A 215 -13.84 -32.11 -2.86
CA HIS A 215 -15.25 -32.16 -2.53
C HIS A 215 -15.62 -31.12 -1.46
N ILE A 216 -16.61 -30.27 -1.73
CA ILE A 216 -17.16 -29.33 -0.75
C ILE A 216 -18.26 -30.05 0.04
N ALA A 217 -17.91 -30.65 1.19
CA ALA A 217 -18.89 -31.35 2.03
C ALA A 217 -19.98 -30.41 2.59
N TYR A 218 -21.22 -30.52 2.09
CA TYR A 218 -22.38 -29.84 2.71
C TYR A 218 -22.99 -30.70 3.82
N GLY A 219 -22.26 -30.89 4.93
CA GLY A 219 -22.83 -31.34 6.20
C GLY A 219 -23.19 -32.83 6.33
N ASP A 220 -22.64 -33.72 5.50
CA ASP A 220 -22.61 -35.16 5.80
C ASP A 220 -21.19 -35.60 6.20
N THR A 221 -21.10 -36.46 7.19
CA THR A 221 -19.85 -36.96 7.80
C THR A 221 -19.37 -38.28 7.18
N GLU A 222 -19.93 -38.70 6.05
CA GLU A 222 -19.37 -39.79 5.27
C GLU A 222 -18.31 -39.23 4.32
N ASP A 223 -17.12 -39.09 4.90
CA ASP A 223 -15.81 -39.18 4.26
C ASP A 223 -15.80 -40.33 3.23
N ASP A 224 -16.12 -40.00 1.98
CA ASP A 224 -15.81 -40.78 0.79
C ASP A 224 -14.48 -40.34 0.15
N GLY A 225 -13.55 -39.89 1.01
CA GLY A 225 -12.11 -39.97 0.80
C GLY A 225 -11.60 -39.57 -0.58
N ALA A 226 -11.28 -38.28 -0.75
CA ALA A 226 -10.17 -37.80 -1.58
C ALA A 226 -9.77 -38.68 -2.79
N GLU A 227 -10.61 -38.73 -3.82
CA GLU A 227 -10.27 -39.37 -5.12
C GLU A 227 -9.45 -38.42 -6.04
N GLY A 228 -9.26 -37.16 -5.60
CA GLY A 228 -9.01 -35.98 -6.44
C GLY A 228 -7.73 -35.84 -7.25
N ILE A 229 -6.63 -36.56 -6.97
CA ILE A 229 -5.37 -36.42 -7.74
C ILE A 229 -5.08 -37.62 -8.66
N THR A 230 -5.95 -38.63 -8.66
CA THR A 230 -5.80 -39.83 -9.50
C THR A 230 -6.96 -40.04 -10.47
N SER A 231 -7.94 -39.13 -10.47
CA SER A 231 -9.03 -39.14 -11.45
C SER A 231 -8.49 -39.04 -12.88
N SER A 232 -9.18 -39.70 -13.82
CA SER A 232 -8.87 -39.61 -15.25
C SER A 232 -9.40 -38.34 -15.89
N ASP A 233 -10.30 -37.66 -15.18
CA ASP A 233 -11.15 -36.57 -15.62
C ASP A 233 -11.27 -35.50 -14.52
N LEU A 234 -11.84 -34.36 -14.92
CA LEU A 234 -12.16 -33.20 -14.11
C LEU A 234 -13.63 -32.85 -14.35
N GLU A 235 -14.48 -33.08 -13.36
CA GLU A 235 -15.91 -32.97 -13.34
C GLU A 235 -16.34 -31.67 -12.65
N MET A 236 -17.00 -30.81 -13.42
CA MET A 236 -17.43 -29.49 -12.96
C MET A 236 -18.96 -29.36 -13.00
N PRO A 237 -19.63 -28.97 -11.91
CA PRO A 237 -19.11 -28.77 -10.56
C PRO A 237 -19.28 -30.00 -9.64
N TRP A 238 -19.66 -31.17 -10.17
CA TRP A 238 -19.84 -32.39 -9.38
C TRP A 238 -19.71 -33.64 -10.25
N GLU A 239 -19.46 -34.78 -9.60
CA GLU A 239 -19.29 -36.07 -10.28
C GLU A 239 -20.63 -36.76 -10.63
N GLY A 240 -20.74 -37.24 -11.87
CA GLY A 240 -21.88 -38.05 -12.34
C GLY A 240 -23.27 -37.41 -12.16
N ASP A 241 -24.28 -38.23 -11.82
CA ASP A 241 -25.67 -37.78 -11.59
C ASP A 241 -25.88 -37.11 -10.21
N ALA A 242 -24.80 -36.86 -9.45
CA ALA A 242 -24.88 -36.35 -8.09
C ALA A 242 -25.39 -34.90 -8.12
N GLN A 243 -26.66 -34.70 -7.79
CA GLN A 243 -27.28 -33.38 -7.70
C GLN A 243 -26.46 -32.42 -6.80
N ALA A 244 -26.79 -31.12 -6.88
CA ALA A 244 -26.22 -29.95 -6.18
C ALA A 244 -25.90 -30.06 -4.65
N SER A 245 -26.11 -31.20 -4.02
CA SER A 245 -25.63 -31.55 -2.67
C SER A 245 -24.18 -32.04 -2.62
N SER A 246 -23.49 -32.13 -3.76
CA SER A 246 -22.18 -32.79 -3.91
C SER A 246 -21.17 -31.94 -4.70
N LEU A 247 -21.07 -30.64 -4.41
CA LEU A 247 -20.21 -29.70 -5.14
C LEU A 247 -18.73 -30.02 -4.98
N GLN A 248 -17.94 -29.70 -5.99
CA GLN A 248 -16.50 -29.84 -6.04
C GLN A 248 -15.82 -28.55 -6.50
N VAL A 249 -14.57 -28.36 -6.08
CA VAL A 249 -13.63 -27.38 -6.62
C VAL A 249 -12.61 -28.11 -7.45
N ILE A 250 -12.24 -27.52 -8.59
CA ILE A 250 -11.23 -28.06 -9.50
C ILE A 250 -9.99 -27.17 -9.38
N GLY A 251 -8.85 -27.78 -9.09
CA GLY A 251 -7.55 -27.13 -9.04
C GLY A 251 -6.77 -27.39 -10.32
N LEU A 252 -6.20 -26.34 -10.91
CA LEU A 252 -5.33 -26.42 -12.10
C LEU A 252 -4.03 -25.66 -11.85
N ARG A 253 -2.90 -26.38 -11.78
CA ARG A 253 -1.55 -25.83 -11.59
C ARG A 253 -0.75 -25.88 -12.88
N PHE A 254 -0.30 -24.71 -13.34
CA PHE A 254 0.56 -24.56 -14.51
C PHE A 254 1.97 -24.22 -14.03
N ALA A 255 2.90 -25.18 -14.14
CA ALA A 255 4.29 -25.04 -13.73
C ALA A 255 5.18 -24.39 -14.81
N ASP A 256 6.39 -23.96 -14.42
CA ASP A 256 7.42 -23.45 -15.33
C ASP A 256 6.93 -22.28 -16.21
N MET A 257 6.12 -21.38 -15.65
CA MET A 257 5.49 -20.31 -16.43
C MET A 257 6.55 -19.35 -17.01
N PRO A 258 6.62 -19.18 -18.35
CA PRO A 258 7.64 -18.37 -18.98
C PRO A 258 7.31 -16.87 -18.94
N ILE A 259 6.64 -16.39 -17.89
CA ILE A 259 6.13 -15.02 -17.77
C ILE A 259 7.03 -14.22 -16.80
N PRO A 260 7.64 -13.09 -17.24
CA PRO A 260 8.35 -12.19 -16.34
C PRO A 260 7.44 -11.55 -15.28
N GLN A 261 8.01 -11.13 -14.15
CA GLN A 261 7.30 -10.34 -13.15
C GLN A 261 6.75 -9.05 -13.74
N GLY A 262 5.49 -8.74 -13.45
CA GLY A 262 4.80 -7.53 -13.92
C GLY A 262 4.57 -7.47 -15.43
N ALA A 263 4.72 -8.59 -16.15
CA ALA A 263 4.48 -8.61 -17.59
C ALA A 263 2.98 -8.33 -17.87
N PRO A 264 2.66 -7.40 -18.78
CA PRO A 264 1.27 -7.08 -19.08
C PRO A 264 0.57 -8.23 -19.80
N ILE A 265 -0.57 -8.67 -19.27
CA ILE A 265 -1.35 -9.79 -19.81
C ILE A 265 -2.48 -9.25 -20.69
N SER A 266 -2.31 -9.35 -22.02
CA SER A 266 -3.31 -8.85 -23.00
C SER A 266 -4.55 -9.73 -23.15
N GLY A 267 -4.54 -10.90 -22.52
CA GLY A 267 -5.58 -11.90 -22.55
C GLY A 267 -5.06 -13.18 -21.91
N ALA A 268 -5.94 -13.99 -21.34
CA ALA A 268 -5.60 -15.33 -20.89
C ALA A 268 -6.83 -16.23 -20.93
N TYR A 269 -6.66 -17.51 -21.23
CA TYR A 269 -7.74 -18.49 -21.09
C TYR A 269 -7.18 -19.89 -20.85
N VAL A 270 -7.96 -20.73 -20.17
CA VAL A 270 -7.70 -22.16 -20.11
C VAL A 270 -8.50 -22.85 -21.21
N GLN A 271 -7.83 -23.68 -22.00
CA GLN A 271 -8.46 -24.61 -22.93
C GLN A 271 -8.53 -26.00 -22.28
N LEU A 272 -9.74 -26.48 -22.07
CA LEU A 272 -10.02 -27.85 -21.62
C LEU A 272 -10.30 -28.76 -22.82
N THR A 273 -10.13 -30.07 -22.63
CA THR A 273 -10.53 -31.10 -23.60
C THR A 273 -11.67 -31.90 -22.99
N GLY A 274 -12.87 -31.90 -23.58
CA GLY A 274 -14.01 -32.58 -22.98
C GLY A 274 -13.82 -34.10 -22.85
N ASP A 275 -14.39 -34.69 -21.80
CA ASP A 275 -14.43 -36.15 -21.56
C ASP A 275 -15.86 -36.66 -21.31
N ASN A 276 -16.82 -36.12 -22.07
CA ASN A 276 -18.24 -36.27 -21.78
C ASN A 276 -18.71 -37.72 -21.55
N GLU A 277 -19.11 -38.01 -20.31
CA GLU A 277 -19.98 -39.13 -19.96
C GLU A 277 -21.31 -38.56 -19.41
N ASN A 278 -22.43 -38.77 -20.11
CA ASN A 278 -23.81 -38.37 -19.76
C ASN A 278 -24.11 -36.85 -19.63
N LEU A 279 -24.75 -36.27 -20.66
CA LEU A 279 -25.29 -34.90 -20.61
C LEU A 279 -26.82 -34.90 -20.79
N ASP A 280 -27.54 -34.24 -19.89
CA ASP A 280 -28.98 -33.96 -20.02
C ASP A 280 -29.27 -32.56 -20.59
N GLY A 281 -28.23 -31.75 -20.84
CA GLY A 281 -28.25 -30.51 -21.63
C GLY A 281 -28.63 -29.25 -20.85
N GLY A 282 -28.43 -29.24 -19.53
CA GLY A 282 -28.69 -28.09 -18.67
C GLY A 282 -27.56 -27.05 -18.65
N PRO A 283 -27.85 -25.79 -18.24
CA PRO A 283 -26.83 -24.76 -18.05
C PRO A 283 -25.85 -25.12 -16.93
N VAL A 284 -24.58 -24.86 -17.18
CA VAL A 284 -23.48 -24.95 -16.21
C VAL A 284 -22.86 -23.56 -16.10
N ASN A 285 -22.66 -23.09 -14.87
CA ASN A 285 -22.15 -21.77 -14.56
C ASN A 285 -21.08 -21.89 -13.47
N LEU A 286 -19.87 -21.46 -13.78
CA LEU A 286 -18.71 -21.63 -12.91
C LEU A 286 -18.07 -20.29 -12.61
N ILE A 287 -17.35 -20.21 -11.50
CA ILE A 287 -16.47 -19.10 -11.16
C ILE A 287 -15.02 -19.57 -11.21
N ILE A 288 -14.17 -18.75 -11.82
CA ILE A 288 -12.73 -18.96 -11.91
C ILE A 288 -12.02 -17.95 -11.02
N SER A 289 -11.06 -18.42 -10.21
CA SER A 289 -10.19 -17.60 -9.37
C SER A 289 -8.76 -18.16 -9.38
N GLY A 290 -7.79 -17.44 -8.81
CA GLY A 290 -6.41 -17.88 -8.68
C GLY A 290 -5.94 -17.96 -7.23
N LEU A 291 -4.86 -18.70 -6.98
CA LEU A 291 -4.12 -18.63 -5.71
C LEU A 291 -3.20 -17.41 -5.75
N LEU A 292 -3.34 -16.52 -4.78
CA LEU A 292 -2.62 -15.25 -4.72
C LEU A 292 -1.25 -15.42 -4.04
N LEU A 293 -0.37 -16.20 -4.67
CA LEU A 293 1.03 -16.40 -4.27
C LEU A 293 1.96 -16.29 -5.48
N PRO A 294 3.21 -15.81 -5.30
CA PRO A 294 4.15 -15.64 -6.40
C PRO A 294 4.70 -16.97 -6.94
N ASP A 295 4.61 -18.06 -6.17
CA ASP A 295 4.89 -19.44 -6.59
C ASP A 295 4.05 -20.40 -5.75
N THR A 296 3.80 -21.60 -6.25
CA THR A 296 2.93 -22.58 -5.60
C THR A 296 3.41 -24.02 -5.79
N ASP A 297 3.32 -24.81 -4.73
CA ASP A 297 3.68 -26.24 -4.72
C ASP A 297 2.60 -27.10 -5.43
N GLN A 298 3.02 -28.30 -5.87
CA GLN A 298 2.11 -29.30 -6.44
C GLN A 298 0.98 -29.68 -5.46
N ILE A 299 -0.07 -30.29 -6.01
CA ILE A 299 -1.17 -30.83 -5.21
C ILE A 299 -0.71 -32.13 -4.54
N SER A 300 -0.82 -32.23 -3.21
CA SER A 300 -0.30 -33.38 -2.46
C SER A 300 -1.37 -34.16 -1.70
N GLY A 301 -2.39 -34.69 -2.41
CA GLY A 301 -3.38 -35.67 -1.93
C GLY A 301 -4.27 -35.26 -0.74
N GLY A 302 -5.60 -35.32 -0.90
CA GLY A 302 -6.58 -34.82 0.08
C GLY A 302 -7.17 -33.46 -0.33
N GLU A 303 -8.04 -32.89 0.52
CA GLU A 303 -8.74 -31.57 0.38
C GLU A 303 -7.79 -30.35 0.38
N ASP A 304 -6.60 -30.48 -0.20
CA ASP A 304 -5.46 -29.60 0.01
C ASP A 304 -5.53 -28.30 -0.83
N PHE A 305 -6.58 -28.07 -1.63
CA PHE A 305 -6.60 -26.91 -2.52
C PHE A 305 -7.86 -26.05 -2.45
N SER A 306 -9.03 -26.56 -2.03
CA SER A 306 -10.17 -25.69 -1.75
C SER A 306 -9.88 -24.69 -0.61
N ASP A 307 -9.10 -25.14 0.39
CA ASP A 307 -8.65 -24.36 1.55
C ASP A 307 -7.44 -23.42 1.29
N ARG A 308 -6.78 -23.55 0.13
CA ARG A 308 -5.62 -22.69 -0.18
C ARG A 308 -6.04 -21.22 -0.27
N SER A 309 -5.25 -20.40 0.39
CA SER A 309 -5.46 -18.96 0.54
C SER A 309 -4.11 -18.23 0.67
N PRO A 310 -4.06 -16.91 0.40
CA PRO A 310 -5.14 -16.07 -0.12
C PRO A 310 -5.50 -16.39 -1.57
N LYS A 311 -6.76 -16.16 -1.96
CA LYS A 311 -7.19 -16.22 -3.38
C LYS A 311 -7.13 -14.81 -3.99
N THR A 312 -7.09 -14.73 -5.31
CA THR A 312 -7.17 -13.46 -6.05
C THR A 312 -8.44 -12.71 -5.71
N THR A 313 -8.37 -11.38 -5.70
CA THR A 313 -9.55 -10.52 -5.61
C THR A 313 -10.33 -10.57 -6.92
N ALA A 314 -9.63 -10.67 -8.05
CA ALA A 314 -10.25 -10.92 -9.35
C ALA A 314 -10.86 -12.34 -9.40
N GLU A 315 -12.13 -12.41 -9.83
CA GLU A 315 -12.82 -13.64 -10.19
C GLU A 315 -13.53 -13.44 -11.54
N VAL A 316 -13.66 -14.51 -12.33
CA VAL A 316 -14.32 -14.46 -13.65
C VAL A 316 -15.44 -15.50 -13.72
N ALA A 317 -16.64 -15.05 -14.05
CA ALA A 317 -17.79 -15.93 -14.26
C ALA A 317 -17.78 -16.55 -15.66
N TRP A 318 -17.93 -17.87 -15.72
CA TRP A 318 -18.10 -18.65 -16.94
C TRP A 318 -19.52 -19.22 -16.97
N THR A 319 -20.43 -18.47 -17.61
CA THR A 319 -21.87 -18.75 -17.60
C THR A 319 -22.36 -19.41 -18.88
N ASP A 320 -23.49 -20.13 -18.79
CA ASP A 320 -24.14 -20.80 -19.92
C ASP A 320 -23.18 -21.69 -20.73
N ILE A 321 -22.32 -22.44 -20.03
CA ILE A 321 -21.28 -23.26 -20.65
C ILE A 321 -21.94 -24.30 -21.57
N PRO A 322 -21.66 -24.30 -22.89
CA PRO A 322 -22.27 -25.26 -23.81
C PRO A 322 -21.82 -26.69 -23.53
N GLU A 323 -22.52 -27.66 -24.10
CA GLU A 323 -22.10 -29.06 -24.09
C GLU A 323 -20.74 -29.25 -24.77
N TRP A 324 -19.89 -30.07 -24.17
CA TRP A 324 -18.59 -30.43 -24.75
C TRP A 324 -18.71 -31.67 -25.64
N THR A 325 -17.68 -31.95 -26.44
CA THR A 325 -17.60 -33.20 -27.21
C THR A 325 -16.38 -33.95 -26.73
N SER A 326 -16.57 -35.21 -26.32
CA SER A 326 -15.47 -36.04 -25.81
C SER A 326 -14.28 -36.07 -26.78
N GLY A 327 -13.09 -35.84 -26.23
CA GLY A 327 -11.82 -35.77 -26.94
C GLY A 327 -11.62 -34.51 -27.80
N GLN A 328 -12.49 -33.50 -27.72
CA GLN A 328 -12.37 -32.25 -28.46
C GLN A 328 -12.08 -31.06 -27.53
N ALA A 329 -11.14 -30.22 -27.95
CA ALA A 329 -10.88 -28.90 -27.37
C ALA A 329 -11.42 -27.84 -28.35
N THR A 330 -12.58 -27.28 -28.04
CA THR A 330 -13.28 -26.28 -28.88
C THR A 330 -13.49 -24.99 -28.10
N ASP A 331 -13.99 -23.94 -28.76
CA ASP A 331 -14.34 -22.69 -28.08
C ASP A 331 -15.39 -22.88 -26.96
N ALA A 332 -16.18 -23.97 -26.98
CA ALA A 332 -17.15 -24.28 -25.93
C ALA A 332 -16.50 -24.74 -24.61
N SER A 333 -15.29 -25.32 -24.67
CA SER A 333 -14.49 -25.79 -23.53
C SER A 333 -13.34 -24.84 -23.21
N ARG A 334 -13.46 -23.58 -23.67
CA ARG A 334 -12.53 -22.51 -23.37
C ARG A 334 -13.14 -21.57 -22.34
N THR A 335 -12.37 -21.24 -21.30
CA THR A 335 -12.79 -20.22 -20.34
C THR A 335 -12.96 -18.85 -21.01
N PRO A 336 -13.71 -17.91 -20.40
CA PRO A 336 -13.63 -16.50 -20.74
C PRO A 336 -12.22 -15.94 -20.51
N ASP A 337 -12.02 -14.66 -20.83
CA ASP A 337 -10.74 -14.00 -20.55
C ASP A 337 -10.50 -13.91 -19.04
N ILE A 338 -9.41 -14.52 -18.59
CA ILE A 338 -8.96 -14.56 -17.18
C ILE A 338 -7.71 -13.68 -16.95
N SER A 339 -7.39 -12.78 -17.87
CA SER A 339 -6.22 -11.89 -17.80
C SER A 339 -6.08 -11.16 -16.47
N SER A 340 -7.18 -10.66 -15.88
CA SER A 340 -7.17 -9.98 -14.58
C SER A 340 -6.69 -10.86 -13.42
N ILE A 341 -7.03 -12.15 -13.42
CA ILE A 341 -6.59 -13.12 -12.41
C ILE A 341 -5.09 -13.36 -12.56
N ILE A 342 -4.62 -13.55 -13.80
CA ILE A 342 -3.20 -13.79 -14.07
C ILE A 342 -2.37 -12.55 -13.73
N GLN A 343 -2.86 -11.35 -14.06
CA GLN A 343 -2.19 -10.08 -13.78
C GLN A 343 -1.94 -9.92 -12.27
N GLU A 344 -2.95 -10.16 -11.42
CA GLU A 344 -2.83 -10.06 -9.96
C GLU A 344 -1.74 -10.98 -9.38
N ILE A 345 -1.52 -12.14 -10.00
CA ILE A 345 -0.49 -13.10 -9.57
C ILE A 345 0.90 -12.67 -10.03
N VAL A 346 1.07 -12.30 -11.30
CA VAL A 346 2.40 -11.96 -11.87
C VAL A 346 2.93 -10.61 -11.41
N ASP A 347 2.06 -9.73 -10.91
CA ASP A 347 2.43 -8.44 -10.31
C ASP A 347 3.00 -8.56 -8.90
N GLN A 348 2.89 -9.73 -8.25
CA GLN A 348 3.37 -9.90 -6.88
C GLN A 348 4.88 -9.76 -6.75
N ASP A 349 5.29 -9.13 -5.64
CA ASP A 349 6.67 -9.16 -5.18
C ASP A 349 7.11 -10.62 -4.93
N GLY A 350 8.17 -11.03 -5.63
CA GLY A 350 8.72 -12.39 -5.56
C GLY A 350 8.25 -13.32 -6.68
N TRP A 351 7.33 -12.90 -7.56
CA TRP A 351 7.07 -13.65 -8.80
C TRP A 351 8.35 -13.67 -9.64
N ALA A 352 8.69 -14.85 -10.15
CA ALA A 352 9.83 -15.06 -11.02
C ALA A 352 9.44 -15.95 -12.21
N LYS A 353 10.12 -15.76 -13.33
CA LYS A 353 9.96 -16.63 -14.50
C LYS A 353 10.28 -18.08 -14.11
N GLY A 354 9.37 -18.99 -14.40
CA GLY A 354 9.45 -20.40 -14.01
C GLY A 354 8.57 -20.76 -12.82
N ASN A 355 8.04 -19.78 -12.10
CA ASN A 355 7.09 -20.03 -11.02
C ASN A 355 5.77 -20.60 -11.56
N ALA A 356 5.01 -21.23 -10.68
CA ALA A 356 3.73 -21.85 -11.03
C ALA A 356 2.54 -20.93 -10.73
N ILE A 357 1.48 -21.07 -11.55
CA ILE A 357 0.15 -20.47 -11.30
C ILE A 357 -0.80 -21.59 -10.91
N MET A 358 -1.64 -21.35 -9.91
CA MET A 358 -2.76 -22.24 -9.57
C MET A 358 -4.09 -21.51 -9.74
N LEU A 359 -5.00 -22.12 -10.50
CA LEU A 359 -6.37 -21.66 -10.73
C LEU A 359 -7.36 -22.59 -10.06
N PHE A 360 -8.48 -22.03 -9.63
CA PHE A 360 -9.62 -22.75 -9.06
C PHE A 360 -10.86 -22.53 -9.93
N ILE A 361 -11.61 -23.60 -10.18
CA ILE A 361 -12.93 -23.56 -10.82
C ILE A 361 -13.94 -24.15 -9.86
N ARG A 362 -15.04 -23.44 -9.60
CA ARG A 362 -16.12 -23.87 -8.69
C ARG A 362 -17.49 -23.48 -9.24
N ASP A 363 -18.56 -24.00 -8.66
CA ASP A 363 -19.93 -23.58 -8.99
C ASP A 363 -20.17 -22.09 -8.65
N ASP A 364 -21.02 -21.45 -9.44
CA ASP A 364 -21.51 -20.09 -9.16
C ASP A 364 -22.71 -20.14 -8.21
N GLU A 365 -22.48 -19.88 -6.92
CA GLU A 365 -23.54 -19.86 -5.89
C GLU A 365 -24.68 -18.88 -6.20
N THR A 366 -24.42 -17.84 -7.00
CA THR A 366 -25.44 -16.84 -7.37
C THR A 366 -26.22 -17.23 -8.63
N ASN A 367 -25.68 -18.14 -9.43
CA ASN A 367 -26.30 -18.72 -10.62
C ASN A 367 -25.98 -20.22 -10.73
N PRO A 368 -26.48 -21.08 -9.82
CA PRO A 368 -25.99 -22.45 -9.69
C PRO A 368 -26.16 -23.29 -10.95
N SER A 369 -25.20 -24.17 -11.20
CA SER A 369 -25.28 -25.15 -12.29
C SER A 369 -26.45 -26.11 -12.07
N VAL A 370 -27.04 -26.60 -13.16
CA VAL A 370 -28.09 -27.66 -13.11
C VAL A 370 -27.69 -28.92 -13.86
N ASP A 371 -26.46 -28.96 -14.35
CA ASP A 371 -25.82 -30.05 -15.09
C ASP A 371 -24.30 -30.01 -14.83
N ASN A 372 -23.53 -30.95 -15.38
CA ASN A 372 -22.07 -30.99 -15.24
C ASN A 372 -21.33 -30.92 -16.59
N ARG A 373 -20.01 -30.70 -16.52
CA ARG A 373 -19.07 -30.79 -17.64
C ARG A 373 -17.83 -31.54 -17.18
N SER A 374 -17.45 -32.60 -17.87
CA SER A 374 -16.20 -33.34 -17.61
C SER A 374 -15.12 -33.01 -18.63
N ALA A 375 -13.89 -32.81 -18.18
CA ALA A 375 -12.69 -32.63 -19.01
C ALA A 375 -11.67 -33.73 -18.73
N LEU A 376 -10.80 -34.06 -19.69
CA LEU A 376 -9.69 -34.97 -19.46
C LEU A 376 -8.65 -34.32 -18.52
N SER A 377 -8.22 -35.05 -17.49
CA SER A 377 -7.08 -34.66 -16.63
C SER A 377 -5.75 -34.64 -17.43
N ALA A 378 -4.78 -33.88 -16.93
CA ALA A 378 -3.43 -33.64 -17.45
C ALA A 378 -3.43 -33.17 -18.91
N ARG A 379 -4.45 -32.38 -19.28
CA ARG A 379 -4.64 -31.86 -20.65
C ARG A 379 -5.07 -30.41 -20.73
N ALA A 380 -5.32 -29.76 -19.59
CA ALA A 380 -5.59 -28.34 -19.57
C ALA A 380 -4.38 -27.56 -20.12
N VAL A 381 -4.64 -26.60 -20.99
CA VAL A 381 -3.63 -25.69 -21.52
C VAL A 381 -3.98 -24.27 -21.11
N LEU A 382 -3.11 -23.64 -20.33
CA LEU A 382 -3.20 -22.21 -20.08
C LEU A 382 -2.55 -21.50 -21.25
N HIS A 383 -3.36 -20.69 -21.93
CA HIS A 383 -2.93 -19.81 -22.99
C HIS A 383 -2.84 -18.40 -22.43
N VAL A 384 -1.62 -17.89 -22.28
CA VAL A 384 -1.39 -16.48 -21.93
C VAL A 384 -0.72 -15.80 -23.13
N PRO A 385 -1.49 -15.13 -24.01
CA PRO A 385 -0.92 -14.14 -24.89
C PRO A 385 -0.39 -12.98 -24.05
N VAL A 386 0.91 -13.01 -23.81
CA VAL A 386 1.67 -11.83 -23.41
C VAL A 386 1.91 -11.08 -24.73
N SER A 387 0.98 -10.21 -25.14
CA SER A 387 1.18 -9.42 -26.35
C SER A 387 1.91 -8.14 -25.97
N ASP A 388 3.07 -7.98 -26.57
CA ASP A 388 3.79 -6.73 -26.50
C ASP A 388 3.18 -5.67 -27.43
N ALA A 389 2.09 -5.91 -28.15
CA ALA A 389 1.68 -5.08 -29.28
C ALA A 389 0.82 -3.84 -28.91
N PHE A 390 0.55 -3.60 -27.62
CA PHE A 390 -0.23 -2.47 -27.13
C PHE A 390 0.68 -1.38 -26.56
N ALA A 391 0.20 -0.14 -26.57
CA ALA A 391 0.85 0.85 -25.75
C ALA A 391 0.67 0.49 -24.26
N ALA A 392 1.74 0.56 -23.47
CA ALA A 392 1.70 0.24 -22.04
C ALA A 392 2.65 1.16 -21.25
N GLN A 393 2.80 0.92 -19.95
CA GLN A 393 3.75 1.64 -19.09
C GLN A 393 3.63 3.17 -19.23
N PRO A 394 2.44 3.73 -18.99
CA PRO A 394 2.24 5.17 -19.05
C PRO A 394 3.14 5.90 -18.06
N SER A 395 3.65 7.04 -18.48
CA SER A 395 4.18 8.09 -17.62
C SER A 395 3.45 9.38 -18.00
N PRO A 396 2.80 10.08 -17.07
CA PRO A 396 2.64 9.71 -15.65
C PRO A 396 1.94 8.35 -15.48
N ALA A 397 2.31 7.63 -14.41
CA ALA A 397 1.76 6.30 -14.14
C ALA A 397 0.23 6.35 -14.01
N ASN A 398 -0.45 5.26 -14.36
CA ASN A 398 -1.90 5.20 -14.25
C ASN A 398 -2.36 5.42 -12.79
N GLY A 399 -3.24 6.40 -12.58
CA GLY A 399 -3.69 6.84 -11.26
C GLY A 399 -2.71 7.71 -10.49
N ALA A 400 -1.61 8.19 -11.10
CA ALA A 400 -0.63 9.01 -10.39
C ALA A 400 -1.26 10.31 -9.84
N GLU A 401 -0.88 10.69 -8.63
CA GLU A 401 -1.29 11.95 -7.99
C GLU A 401 -0.10 12.91 -7.87
N ASN A 402 -0.38 14.20 -7.67
CA ASN A 402 0.64 15.24 -7.49
C ASN A 402 1.62 15.36 -8.67
N VAL A 403 1.14 15.14 -9.89
CA VAL A 403 1.95 15.24 -11.10
C VAL A 403 2.24 16.72 -11.40
N ALA A 404 3.50 17.03 -11.73
CA ALA A 404 3.92 18.37 -12.10
C ALA A 404 3.08 18.93 -13.27
N ILE A 405 2.82 20.24 -13.26
CA ILE A 405 1.97 20.86 -14.28
C ILE A 405 2.63 20.95 -15.64
N ASP A 406 3.93 20.73 -15.74
CA ASP A 406 4.71 20.66 -16.96
C ASP A 406 5.09 19.21 -17.32
N ALA A 407 4.36 18.22 -16.79
CA ALA A 407 4.62 16.82 -17.06
C ALA A 407 4.28 16.42 -18.50
N ASP A 408 5.23 15.73 -19.12
CA ASP A 408 5.07 15.09 -20.44
C ASP A 408 4.33 13.75 -20.31
N LEU A 409 3.61 13.37 -21.38
CA LEU A 409 3.20 11.99 -21.56
C LEU A 409 4.33 11.19 -22.18
N SER A 410 4.57 9.98 -21.70
CA SER A 410 5.31 8.95 -22.43
C SER A 410 4.72 7.57 -22.17
N TRP A 411 4.91 6.68 -23.11
CA TRP A 411 4.38 5.32 -23.03
C TRP A 411 5.36 4.38 -23.71
N TRP A 412 5.28 3.11 -23.36
CA TRP A 412 5.82 2.06 -24.18
C TRP A 412 4.99 1.92 -25.46
N PRO A 413 5.59 1.96 -26.66
CA PRO A 413 4.84 1.97 -27.92
C PRO A 413 4.08 0.69 -28.24
N GLY A 414 4.50 -0.43 -27.65
CA GLY A 414 4.15 -1.76 -28.11
C GLY A 414 5.01 -2.24 -29.30
N LEU A 415 5.34 -3.53 -29.32
CA LEU A 415 6.03 -4.26 -30.38
C LEU A 415 5.26 -4.15 -31.69
N ASP A 416 6.01 -3.91 -32.78
CA ASP A 416 5.53 -3.66 -34.14
C ASP A 416 4.77 -2.34 -34.36
N ALA A 417 4.56 -1.51 -33.32
CA ALA A 417 3.96 -0.19 -33.49
C ALA A 417 4.90 0.71 -34.31
N VAL A 418 4.43 1.18 -35.47
CA VAL A 418 5.14 2.14 -36.31
C VAL A 418 4.75 3.58 -36.00
N SER A 419 3.62 3.81 -35.34
CA SER A 419 3.13 5.12 -34.89
C SER A 419 2.01 4.97 -33.87
N HIS A 420 1.54 6.08 -33.31
CA HIS A 420 0.50 6.13 -32.29
C HIS A 420 -0.54 7.19 -32.59
N ARG A 421 -1.77 6.94 -32.10
CA ARG A 421 -2.79 7.97 -31.91
C ARG A 421 -2.96 8.18 -30.43
N VAL A 422 -2.75 9.39 -29.95
CA VAL A 422 -2.83 9.72 -28.52
C VAL A 422 -4.02 10.62 -28.29
N PHE A 423 -4.78 10.33 -27.24
CA PHE A 423 -5.99 11.03 -26.84
C PHE A 423 -5.84 11.53 -25.40
N LEU A 424 -6.39 12.71 -25.08
CA LEU A 424 -6.29 13.33 -23.75
C LEU A 424 -7.54 14.13 -23.41
N TRP A 425 -8.17 13.85 -22.28
CA TRP A 425 -9.41 14.49 -21.83
C TRP A 425 -9.48 14.61 -20.29
N THR A 426 -10.53 15.21 -19.72
CA THR A 426 -10.66 15.50 -18.27
C THR A 426 -11.92 14.91 -17.62
N ASP A 427 -12.74 14.18 -18.38
CA ASP A 427 -14.03 13.61 -17.97
C ASP A 427 -14.10 12.06 -18.03
N THR A 428 -14.84 11.42 -17.13
CA THR A 428 -15.10 9.96 -17.18
C THR A 428 -16.59 9.59 -17.15
N PRO A 429 -17.09 8.78 -18.10
CA PRO A 429 -16.43 8.35 -19.35
C PRO A 429 -16.27 9.53 -20.33
N PRO A 430 -15.27 9.50 -21.23
CA PRO A 430 -15.07 10.58 -22.21
C PRO A 430 -16.35 10.83 -23.02
N GLN A 431 -16.87 12.05 -22.99
CA GLN A 431 -17.99 12.44 -23.86
C GLN A 431 -17.56 12.46 -25.33
N THR A 432 -16.28 12.69 -25.56
CA THR A 432 -15.58 12.62 -26.85
C THR A 432 -14.19 12.03 -26.65
N GLU A 433 -13.60 11.40 -27.67
CA GLU A 433 -12.19 10.99 -27.71
C GLU A 433 -11.36 12.06 -28.45
N PRO A 434 -10.99 13.18 -27.80
CA PRO A 434 -10.20 14.23 -28.44
C PRO A 434 -8.81 13.70 -28.78
N LEU A 435 -8.55 13.56 -30.08
CA LEU A 435 -7.22 13.23 -30.59
C LEU A 435 -6.25 14.37 -30.25
N LEU A 436 -5.31 14.10 -29.37
CA LEU A 436 -4.21 15.00 -29.02
C LEU A 436 -3.17 15.02 -30.14
N ALA A 437 -2.71 13.85 -30.60
CA ALA A 437 -1.67 13.75 -31.63
C ALA A 437 -1.70 12.44 -32.41
N ASN A 438 -1.17 12.48 -33.65
CA ASN A 438 -0.62 11.30 -34.32
C ASN A 438 0.90 11.44 -34.32
N THR A 439 1.62 10.44 -33.81
CA THR A 439 3.07 10.57 -33.62
C THR A 439 3.82 9.26 -33.87
N THR A 440 5.11 9.37 -34.16
CA THR A 440 6.06 8.23 -34.16
C THR A 440 6.98 8.28 -32.94
N ALA A 441 6.92 9.39 -32.19
CA ALA A 441 7.57 9.50 -30.89
C ALA A 441 6.73 8.76 -29.84
N VAL A 442 7.39 8.35 -28.78
CA VAL A 442 6.80 7.64 -27.64
C VAL A 442 6.64 8.55 -26.42
N SER A 443 6.71 9.86 -26.67
CA SER A 443 6.45 10.92 -25.71
C SER A 443 5.81 12.13 -26.39
N ILE A 444 5.04 12.90 -25.62
CA ILE A 444 4.39 14.15 -26.00
C ILE A 444 4.55 15.17 -24.86
N ASP A 445 5.16 16.29 -25.19
CA ASP A 445 5.13 17.51 -24.37
C ASP A 445 3.74 18.13 -24.42
N LEU A 446 3.12 18.26 -23.25
CA LEU A 446 1.77 18.82 -23.09
C LEU A 446 1.77 20.35 -22.89
N GLY A 447 2.92 20.95 -22.61
CA GLY A 447 3.03 22.29 -22.07
C GLY A 447 2.51 22.38 -20.63
N GLU A 448 2.03 23.57 -20.24
CA GLU A 448 1.44 23.77 -18.91
C GLU A 448 0.00 23.23 -18.83
N LEU A 449 -0.22 22.34 -17.88
CA LEU A 449 -1.48 21.76 -17.48
C LEU A 449 -2.16 22.58 -16.38
N GLU A 450 -3.48 22.40 -16.25
CA GLU A 450 -4.24 23.00 -15.15
C GLU A 450 -3.96 22.24 -13.84
N ARG A 451 -3.77 22.99 -12.74
CA ARG A 451 -3.56 22.46 -11.38
C ARG A 451 -4.85 21.83 -10.83
N GLY A 452 -4.69 20.79 -10.01
CA GLY A 452 -5.80 20.09 -9.36
C GLY A 452 -6.75 19.39 -10.33
N THR A 453 -6.28 19.10 -11.55
CA THR A 453 -7.09 18.52 -12.62
C THR A 453 -6.67 17.08 -12.86
N THR A 454 -7.65 16.18 -12.86
CA THR A 454 -7.43 14.80 -13.31
C THR A 454 -7.57 14.73 -14.82
N TYR A 455 -6.50 14.29 -15.47
CA TYR A 455 -6.45 14.00 -16.89
C TYR A 455 -6.56 12.50 -17.13
N TYR A 456 -7.24 12.14 -18.20
CA TYR A 456 -7.37 10.79 -18.70
C TYR A 456 -6.81 10.74 -20.12
N TRP A 457 -6.07 9.70 -20.45
CA TRP A 457 -5.41 9.60 -21.74
C TRP A 457 -5.25 8.16 -22.20
N GLN A 458 -5.06 8.00 -23.50
CA GLN A 458 -4.91 6.70 -24.16
C GLN A 458 -3.95 6.84 -25.32
N ALA A 459 -3.12 5.82 -25.56
CA ALA A 459 -2.28 5.71 -26.74
C ALA A 459 -2.63 4.43 -27.53
N ASP A 460 -3.14 4.59 -28.75
CA ASP A 460 -3.34 3.45 -29.66
C ASP A 460 -2.05 3.16 -30.43
N ALA A 461 -1.60 1.91 -30.42
CA ALA A 461 -0.48 1.44 -31.22
C ALA A 461 -0.93 1.13 -32.66
N ILE A 462 -0.32 1.79 -33.64
CA ILE A 462 -0.57 1.59 -35.06
C ILE A 462 0.54 0.72 -35.63
N ILE A 463 0.22 -0.48 -36.09
CA ILE A 463 1.19 -1.40 -36.70
C ILE A 463 1.25 -1.17 -38.21
N ASP A 464 0.09 -1.06 -38.85
CA ASP A 464 -0.05 -0.73 -40.26
C ASP A 464 -1.43 -0.10 -40.56
N ALA A 465 -1.74 0.10 -41.84
CA ALA A 465 -2.99 0.75 -42.28
C ALA A 465 -4.28 -0.01 -41.91
N TYR A 466 -4.18 -1.27 -41.48
CA TYR A 466 -5.31 -2.14 -41.16
C TYR A 466 -5.28 -2.66 -39.71
N ASN A 467 -4.13 -2.58 -39.03
CA ASN A 467 -3.92 -3.11 -37.70
C ASN A 467 -3.64 -1.98 -36.70
N VAL A 468 -4.61 -1.75 -35.82
CA VAL A 468 -4.55 -0.78 -34.71
C VAL A 468 -4.91 -1.52 -33.42
N ASN A 469 -4.01 -1.43 -32.45
CA ASN A 469 -4.21 -1.95 -31.11
C ASN A 469 -4.59 -0.78 -30.20
N THR A 470 -5.85 -0.75 -29.78
CA THR A 470 -6.36 0.26 -28.85
C THR A 470 -5.77 0.03 -27.47
N GLY A 471 -5.12 1.05 -26.90
CA GLY A 471 -4.49 0.96 -25.58
C GLY A 471 -5.49 1.08 -24.43
N ASP A 472 -5.03 0.87 -23.20
CA ASP A 472 -5.83 1.13 -22.01
C ASP A 472 -6.05 2.63 -21.79
N ILE A 473 -7.08 2.96 -20.99
CA ILE A 473 -7.29 4.33 -20.51
C ILE A 473 -6.50 4.50 -19.23
N TRP A 474 -5.56 5.44 -19.23
CA TRP A 474 -4.78 5.84 -18.07
C TRP A 474 -5.25 7.17 -17.52
N SER A 475 -5.00 7.42 -16.24
CA SER A 475 -5.26 8.72 -15.62
C SER A 475 -4.08 9.23 -14.80
N PHE A 476 -4.06 10.54 -14.55
CA PHE A 476 -3.22 11.16 -13.54
C PHE A 476 -3.85 12.46 -13.06
N THR A 477 -3.48 12.91 -11.86
CA THR A 477 -3.95 14.16 -11.25
C THR A 477 -2.77 15.08 -11.01
N THR A 478 -2.86 16.31 -11.54
CA THR A 478 -1.81 17.33 -11.37
C THR A 478 -1.74 17.84 -9.92
N LEU A 479 -0.66 18.54 -9.58
CA LEU A 479 -0.45 19.17 -8.27
C LEU A 479 -1.70 19.90 -7.75
N PRO A 480 -2.06 19.75 -6.46
CA PRO A 480 -3.22 20.40 -5.88
C PRO A 480 -3.20 21.91 -6.12
N ALA A 481 -4.33 22.45 -6.53
CA ALA A 481 -4.49 23.90 -6.71
C ALA A 481 -4.79 24.62 -5.39
N LYS A 482 -5.40 23.91 -4.42
CA LYS A 482 -5.95 24.46 -3.18
C LYS A 482 -5.20 23.95 -1.96
N ALA A 483 -5.32 24.66 -0.85
CA ALA A 483 -4.92 24.14 0.45
C ALA A 483 -5.71 22.86 0.77
N THR A 484 -5.05 21.89 1.40
CA THR A 484 -5.64 20.59 1.76
C THR A 484 -5.29 20.22 3.20
N GLN A 485 -5.76 19.05 3.67
CA GLN A 485 -5.43 18.51 4.99
C GLN A 485 -5.61 19.53 6.14
N PRO A 486 -6.83 20.07 6.31
CA PRO A 486 -7.09 21.02 7.39
C PRO A 486 -6.84 20.39 8.76
N SER A 487 -6.31 21.19 9.68
CA SER A 487 -6.31 20.95 11.11
C SER A 487 -6.88 22.20 11.77
N PRO A 488 -7.97 22.14 12.56
CA PRO A 488 -8.79 20.95 12.83
C PRO A 488 -9.30 20.29 11.55
N VAL A 489 -9.37 18.95 11.55
CA VAL A 489 -9.95 18.21 10.41
C VAL A 489 -11.41 18.62 10.21
N ASP A 490 -11.90 18.55 8.98
CA ASP A 490 -13.27 18.99 8.68
C ASP A 490 -14.30 18.23 9.54
N GLY A 491 -15.14 18.98 10.26
CA GLY A 491 -16.12 18.47 11.23
C GLY A 491 -15.54 18.14 12.61
N ALA A 492 -14.29 18.50 12.92
CA ALA A 492 -13.69 18.24 14.22
C ALA A 492 -14.41 18.93 15.38
N VAL A 493 -14.27 18.35 16.57
CA VAL A 493 -14.74 18.97 17.82
C VAL A 493 -13.52 19.32 18.69
N GLU A 494 -13.32 20.62 18.94
CA GLU A 494 -12.14 21.15 19.61
C GLU A 494 -12.35 21.36 21.11
N LEU A 495 -11.38 20.93 21.91
CA LEU A 495 -11.41 20.96 23.38
C LEU A 495 -10.50 22.04 24.00
N LEU A 496 -9.66 22.69 23.20
CA LEU A 496 -8.62 23.61 23.66
C LEU A 496 -8.83 25.02 23.08
N ASP A 497 -8.53 26.03 23.89
CA ASP A 497 -8.36 27.43 23.47
C ASP A 497 -6.94 27.85 23.92
N PRO A 498 -6.05 28.30 23.00
CA PRO A 498 -6.29 28.59 21.58
C PRO A 498 -6.41 27.36 20.68
N VAL A 499 -7.25 27.48 19.64
CA VAL A 499 -7.28 26.56 18.49
C VAL A 499 -6.29 27.06 17.45
N THR A 500 -5.47 26.18 16.88
CA THR A 500 -4.58 26.52 15.77
C THR A 500 -5.12 25.92 14.49
N LEU A 501 -5.45 26.79 13.52
CA LEU A 501 -5.72 26.37 12.15
C LEU A 501 -4.38 26.07 11.46
N GLN A 502 -4.27 24.92 10.81
CA GLN A 502 -3.15 24.53 9.96
C GLN A 502 -3.67 23.87 8.68
N TRP A 503 -2.92 23.99 7.60
CA TRP A 503 -3.26 23.35 6.31
C TRP A 503 -1.99 22.89 5.60
N ALA A 504 -2.12 21.90 4.72
CA ALA A 504 -1.09 21.58 3.76
C ALA A 504 -1.11 22.61 2.62
N ALA A 505 0.04 23.26 2.40
CA ALA A 505 0.27 24.16 1.29
C ALA A 505 0.21 23.43 -0.06
N PRO A 506 -0.53 23.94 -1.06
CA PRO A 506 -0.33 23.50 -2.44
C PRO A 506 1.05 23.94 -2.93
N GLU A 507 1.73 23.08 -3.70
CA GLU A 507 3.09 23.33 -4.16
C GLU A 507 3.19 24.58 -5.03
N GLY A 508 4.07 25.53 -4.69
CA GLY A 508 4.26 26.78 -5.42
C GLY A 508 3.31 27.92 -5.01
N ALA A 509 2.47 27.72 -3.99
CA ALA A 509 1.80 28.83 -3.32
C ALA A 509 2.81 29.71 -2.56
N VAL A 510 2.62 31.02 -2.62
CA VAL A 510 3.50 32.03 -2.02
C VAL A 510 2.86 32.76 -0.84
N ASP A 511 1.52 32.81 -0.78
CA ASP A 511 0.76 33.31 0.36
C ASP A 511 -0.65 32.69 0.44
N TYR A 512 -1.29 32.88 1.58
CA TYR A 512 -2.58 32.30 1.95
C TYR A 512 -3.50 33.37 2.53
N THR A 513 -4.66 33.59 1.92
CA THR A 513 -5.70 34.45 2.49
C THR A 513 -6.67 33.58 3.28
N VAL A 514 -6.71 33.78 4.59
CA VAL A 514 -7.46 32.93 5.53
C VAL A 514 -8.71 33.66 6.00
N TYR A 515 -9.83 32.94 5.99
CA TYR A 515 -11.14 33.42 6.40
C TYR A 515 -11.69 32.56 7.55
N LEU A 516 -12.42 33.18 8.49
CA LEU A 516 -13.08 32.52 9.61
C LEU A 516 -14.45 33.16 9.84
N SER A 517 -15.52 32.38 9.76
CA SER A 517 -16.90 32.82 9.91
C SER A 517 -17.67 31.96 10.92
N GLU A 518 -18.74 32.52 11.47
CA GLU A 518 -19.78 31.81 12.21
C GLU A 518 -20.90 31.30 11.28
N ASP A 519 -20.90 31.73 10.01
CA ASP A 519 -21.84 31.32 8.98
C ASP A 519 -21.19 30.36 7.97
N GLU A 520 -21.96 29.40 7.43
CA GLU A 520 -21.47 28.41 6.45
C GLU A 520 -21.02 29.07 5.13
N VAL A 521 -21.59 30.22 4.81
CA VAL A 521 -21.24 31.00 3.61
C VAL A 521 -20.22 32.05 3.98
N ILE A 522 -18.96 31.81 3.59
CA ILE A 522 -17.84 32.73 3.83
C ILE A 522 -17.81 33.83 2.75
N ASP A 523 -17.65 35.07 3.18
CA ASP A 523 -17.40 36.21 2.30
C ASP A 523 -16.19 37.06 2.72
N GLU A 524 -15.91 38.12 1.99
CA GLU A 524 -14.73 38.99 2.21
C GLU A 524 -14.72 39.70 3.57
N THR A 525 -15.83 39.73 4.29
CA THR A 525 -15.93 40.33 5.63
C THR A 525 -15.44 39.39 6.73
N ASP A 526 -15.31 38.09 6.45
CA ASP A 526 -14.79 37.05 7.35
C ASP A 526 -13.25 36.94 7.30
N LEU A 527 -12.57 37.89 6.66
CA LEU A 527 -11.13 37.88 6.48
C LEU A 527 -10.40 37.91 7.84
N LEU A 528 -9.67 36.84 8.13
CA LEU A 528 -8.78 36.76 9.28
C LEU A 528 -7.42 37.42 8.96
N GLY A 529 -6.90 37.21 7.76
CA GLY A 529 -5.70 37.89 7.26
C GLY A 529 -4.97 37.12 6.16
N THR A 530 -3.85 37.67 5.70
CA THR A 530 -2.94 37.02 4.76
C THR A 530 -1.71 36.50 5.48
N MET A 531 -1.40 35.22 5.30
CA MET A 531 -0.31 34.50 5.94
C MET A 531 0.71 34.05 4.89
N VAL A 532 1.98 33.93 5.31
CA VAL A 532 3.03 33.25 4.53
C VAL A 532 3.37 31.88 5.11
N GLU A 533 3.04 31.67 6.38
CA GLU A 533 3.11 30.39 7.07
C GLU A 533 1.81 29.61 6.85
N THR A 534 1.85 28.30 7.11
CA THR A 534 0.69 27.40 6.95
C THR A 534 -0.08 27.18 8.25
N GLU A 535 -0.04 28.16 9.16
CA GLU A 535 -0.78 28.09 10.42
C GLU A 535 -1.23 29.47 10.93
N VAL A 536 -2.33 29.50 11.68
CA VAL A 536 -2.81 30.67 12.42
C VAL A 536 -3.48 30.25 13.73
N ALA A 537 -3.07 30.86 14.85
CA ALA A 537 -3.70 30.65 16.15
C ALA A 537 -4.91 31.57 16.33
N LEU A 538 -6.03 30.99 16.74
CA LEU A 538 -7.28 31.64 17.08
C LEU A 538 -7.41 31.78 18.59
N ALA A 539 -8.04 32.86 19.05
CA ALA A 539 -8.36 33.09 20.45
C ALA A 539 -9.77 33.67 20.58
N GLU A 540 -10.34 33.62 21.79
CA GLU A 540 -11.68 34.17 22.09
C GLU A 540 -12.83 33.47 21.37
N LEU A 541 -12.66 32.18 21.04
CA LEU A 541 -13.71 31.37 20.42
C LEU A 541 -14.83 31.05 21.41
N THR A 542 -16.07 31.06 20.93
CA THR A 542 -17.25 30.77 21.75
C THR A 542 -17.46 29.25 21.83
N VAL A 543 -17.44 28.70 23.05
CA VAL A 543 -17.73 27.28 23.30
C VAL A 543 -19.13 26.88 22.81
N GLY A 544 -19.25 25.70 22.21
CA GLY A 544 -20.49 25.20 21.62
C GLY A 544 -20.84 25.80 20.26
N MET A 545 -20.07 26.77 19.73
CA MET A 545 -20.26 27.29 18.39
C MET A 545 -19.50 26.48 17.34
N THR A 546 -20.08 26.40 16.15
CA THR A 546 -19.42 25.91 14.94
C THR A 546 -18.84 27.10 14.18
N TYR A 547 -17.59 26.97 13.77
CA TYR A 547 -16.89 27.92 12.94
C TYR A 547 -16.58 27.29 11.58
N TYR A 548 -16.71 28.09 10.53
CA TYR A 548 -16.38 27.73 9.16
C TYR A 548 -15.16 28.54 8.73
N TRP A 549 -14.21 27.91 8.05
CA TRP A 549 -12.99 28.56 7.63
C TRP A 549 -12.55 28.08 6.25
N ARG A 550 -11.82 28.94 5.54
CA ARG A 550 -11.35 28.71 4.17
C ARG A 550 -9.97 29.32 4.01
N VAL A 551 -9.14 28.69 3.17
CA VAL A 551 -7.82 29.18 2.82
C VAL A 551 -7.69 29.31 1.31
N ASP A 552 -7.57 30.54 0.84
CA ASP A 552 -7.35 30.85 -0.57
C ASP A 552 -5.85 30.95 -0.82
N ALA A 553 -5.31 30.14 -1.73
CA ALA A 553 -3.87 30.03 -1.98
C ALA A 553 -3.47 30.82 -3.24
N THR A 554 -2.55 31.78 -3.09
CA THR A 554 -2.00 32.55 -4.21
C THR A 554 -0.67 31.97 -4.65
N HIS A 555 -0.48 31.78 -5.96
CA HIS A 555 0.74 31.25 -6.54
C HIS A 555 1.65 32.36 -7.09
N ALA A 556 2.90 32.01 -7.42
CA ALA A 556 3.90 32.98 -7.89
C ALA A 556 3.52 33.71 -9.19
N ASP A 557 2.63 33.12 -10.00
CA ASP A 557 2.05 33.71 -11.21
C ASP A 557 0.89 34.69 -10.91
N LEU A 558 0.56 34.89 -9.64
CA LEU A 558 -0.54 35.69 -9.11
C LEU A 558 -1.94 35.06 -9.30
N THR A 559 -2.02 33.79 -9.67
CA THR A 559 -3.29 33.05 -9.69
C THR A 559 -3.67 32.67 -8.26
N THR A 560 -4.87 33.04 -7.83
CA THR A 560 -5.45 32.65 -6.54
C THR A 560 -6.49 31.56 -6.75
N TYR A 561 -6.35 30.47 -6.01
CA TYR A 561 -7.33 29.38 -5.98
C TYR A 561 -8.13 29.46 -4.69
N GLU A 562 -9.44 29.61 -4.83
CA GLU A 562 -10.37 29.60 -3.70
C GLU A 562 -10.39 28.21 -3.05
N GLY A 563 -10.16 28.17 -1.73
CA GLY A 563 -10.12 26.96 -0.94
C GLY A 563 -11.47 26.28 -0.80
N ASP A 564 -11.46 25.05 -0.28
CA ASP A 564 -12.69 24.42 0.20
C ASP A 564 -13.04 24.98 1.58
N VAL A 565 -14.34 25.00 1.92
CA VAL A 565 -14.80 25.45 3.24
C VAL A 565 -14.76 24.26 4.19
N TRP A 566 -14.02 24.40 5.28
CA TRP A 566 -13.94 23.44 6.37
C TRP A 566 -14.64 23.97 7.61
N GLN A 567 -15.06 23.10 8.51
CA GLN A 567 -15.70 23.48 9.76
C GLN A 567 -15.10 22.76 10.97
N PHE A 568 -15.23 23.39 12.14
CA PHE A 568 -15.01 22.73 13.43
C PHE A 568 -15.96 23.30 14.47
N THR A 569 -16.25 22.53 15.52
CA THR A 569 -17.13 22.94 16.61
C THR A 569 -16.37 22.98 17.92
N MET A 570 -16.47 24.08 18.66
CA MET A 570 -15.94 24.14 20.01
C MET A 570 -16.78 23.26 20.95
N PHE A 571 -16.15 22.42 21.76
CA PHE A 571 -16.88 21.53 22.66
C PHE A 571 -17.80 22.32 23.62
N PRO A 572 -19.05 21.90 23.84
CA PRO A 572 -20.00 22.68 24.63
C PRO A 572 -19.63 22.77 26.11
N ALA A 573 -19.92 23.90 26.75
CA ALA A 573 -19.82 24.03 28.21
C ALA A 573 -21.01 23.43 28.98
N GLN A 574 -22.02 22.91 28.29
CA GLN A 574 -23.19 22.25 28.88
C GLN A 574 -22.99 20.74 28.99
N ALA A 575 -23.68 20.10 29.94
CA ALA A 575 -23.75 18.65 30.01
C ALA A 575 -24.43 18.06 28.77
N LEU A 576 -23.97 16.88 28.33
CA LEU A 576 -24.41 16.21 27.11
C LEU A 576 -24.72 14.73 27.36
N ASN A 577 -25.27 14.05 26.34
CA ASN A 577 -25.46 12.60 26.32
C ASN A 577 -26.14 12.02 27.58
N PRO A 578 -27.37 12.47 27.89
CA PRO A 578 -28.10 11.93 29.03
C PRO A 578 -28.36 10.44 28.88
N SER A 579 -28.24 9.71 29.98
CA SER A 579 -28.79 8.38 30.18
C SER A 579 -29.69 8.43 31.43
N PRO A 580 -30.96 8.01 31.37
CA PRO A 580 -31.68 7.62 30.17
C PRO A 580 -31.71 8.73 29.11
N ALA A 581 -31.71 8.33 27.84
CA ALA A 581 -31.76 9.26 26.71
C ALA A 581 -33.00 10.17 26.81
N ASP A 582 -32.87 11.41 26.36
CA ASP A 582 -33.98 12.36 26.38
C ASP A 582 -35.20 11.83 25.60
N GLY A 583 -36.37 11.88 26.23
CA GLY A 583 -37.62 11.30 25.73
C GLY A 583 -37.70 9.76 25.86
N GLY A 584 -36.75 9.10 26.53
CA GLY A 584 -36.73 7.66 26.71
C GLY A 584 -37.94 7.14 27.48
N SER A 585 -38.59 6.08 26.99
CA SER A 585 -39.83 5.52 27.57
C SER A 585 -39.88 3.99 27.63
N TRP A 586 -38.87 3.30 27.10
CA TRP A 586 -38.85 1.83 27.02
C TRP A 586 -37.98 1.23 28.14
N GLN A 587 -38.61 0.46 29.03
CA GLN A 587 -37.96 -0.39 30.04
C GLN A 587 -37.00 0.31 31.02
N ILE A 588 -37.24 1.58 31.34
CA ILE A 588 -36.45 2.29 32.36
C ILE A 588 -36.94 1.85 33.75
N GLY A 589 -36.08 1.17 34.49
CA GLY A 589 -36.35 0.70 35.85
C GLY A 589 -36.58 1.85 36.84
N ILE A 590 -37.35 1.58 37.90
CA ILE A 590 -37.57 2.55 39.00
C ILE A 590 -36.31 2.78 39.86
N ASP A 591 -35.29 1.97 39.66
CA ASP A 591 -33.95 2.03 40.24
C ASP A 591 -32.90 2.52 39.21
N THR A 592 -33.33 3.22 38.16
CA THR A 592 -32.41 3.71 37.12
C THR A 592 -31.42 4.72 37.70
N GLN A 593 -30.16 4.54 37.35
CA GLN A 593 -29.12 5.55 37.52
C GLN A 593 -29.19 6.55 36.35
N LEU A 594 -29.00 7.84 36.65
CA LEU A 594 -28.83 8.89 35.65
C LEU A 594 -27.34 9.09 35.37
N SER A 595 -26.93 9.30 34.12
CA SER A 595 -25.56 9.65 33.74
C SER A 595 -25.48 10.65 32.59
N TRP A 596 -24.39 11.41 32.49
CA TRP A 596 -24.18 12.43 31.44
C TRP A 596 -22.69 12.59 31.11
N THR A 597 -22.36 13.13 29.94
CA THR A 597 -21.02 13.64 29.62
C THR A 597 -20.86 15.07 30.15
N SER A 598 -19.77 15.36 30.87
CA SER A 598 -19.49 16.71 31.37
C SER A 598 -19.29 17.72 30.24
N GLY A 599 -19.77 18.94 30.45
CA GLY A 599 -19.39 20.09 29.62
C GLY A 599 -17.91 20.48 29.77
N LEU A 600 -17.36 21.20 28.79
CA LEU A 600 -15.99 21.70 28.82
C LEU A 600 -15.74 22.58 30.04
N GLY A 601 -14.68 22.29 30.80
CA GLY A 601 -14.29 23.07 31.98
C GLY A 601 -15.14 22.82 33.23
N ALA A 602 -16.10 21.89 33.19
CA ALA A 602 -16.89 21.50 34.36
C ALA A 602 -16.01 20.94 35.48
N MET A 603 -16.12 21.53 36.67
CA MET A 603 -15.47 21.03 37.89
C MET A 603 -16.42 20.20 38.75
N LEU A 604 -17.72 20.48 38.67
CA LEU A 604 -18.78 19.81 39.40
C LEU A 604 -20.14 20.06 38.74
N HIS A 605 -21.12 19.26 39.15
CA HIS A 605 -22.46 19.25 38.57
C HIS A 605 -23.53 19.63 39.59
N HIS A 606 -24.47 20.50 39.20
CA HIS A 606 -25.75 20.70 39.88
C HIS A 606 -26.83 19.93 39.12
N VAL A 607 -27.37 18.87 39.73
CA VAL A 607 -28.35 18.00 39.07
C VAL A 607 -29.72 18.19 39.69
N TYR A 608 -30.72 18.45 38.87
CA TYR A 608 -32.10 18.70 39.25
C TYR A 608 -32.97 17.58 38.70
N VAL A 609 -33.80 16.92 39.51
CA VAL A 609 -34.65 15.80 39.07
C VAL A 609 -36.03 15.89 39.71
N SER A 610 -37.11 15.87 38.92
CA SER A 610 -38.48 15.92 39.43
C SER A 610 -39.50 15.41 38.42
N SER A 611 -40.65 14.93 38.87
CA SER A 611 -41.83 14.70 38.02
C SER A 611 -42.59 15.99 37.69
N ASP A 612 -42.22 17.13 38.29
CA ASP A 612 -42.75 18.45 37.99
C ASP A 612 -41.75 19.26 37.16
N MET A 613 -42.06 19.43 35.87
CA MET A 613 -41.22 20.16 34.92
C MET A 613 -40.94 21.61 35.37
N ALA A 614 -41.90 22.27 36.01
CA ALA A 614 -41.75 23.67 36.40
C ALA A 614 -40.69 23.85 37.51
N LEU A 615 -40.51 22.84 38.37
CA LEU A 615 -39.46 22.86 39.39
C LEU A 615 -38.06 22.69 38.77
N VAL A 616 -37.94 21.87 37.72
CA VAL A 616 -36.68 21.65 37.00
C VAL A 616 -36.33 22.87 36.14
N GLU A 617 -37.30 23.46 35.45
CA GLU A 617 -37.13 24.72 34.70
C GLU A 617 -36.69 25.87 35.61
N ALA A 618 -37.26 25.97 36.81
CA ALA A 618 -36.93 27.01 37.77
C ALA A 618 -35.60 26.78 38.53
N ARG A 619 -34.93 25.64 38.32
CA ARG A 619 -33.77 25.20 39.10
C ARG A 619 -34.04 25.27 40.62
N ASP A 620 -35.24 24.83 41.02
CA ASP A 620 -35.71 24.98 42.40
C ASP A 620 -34.83 24.17 43.37
N ALA A 621 -34.43 24.80 44.48
CA ALA A 621 -33.56 24.17 45.48
C ALA A 621 -34.16 22.91 46.12
N SER A 622 -35.49 22.72 46.05
CA SER A 622 -36.17 21.53 46.57
C SER A 622 -35.96 20.26 45.73
N VAL A 623 -35.60 20.41 44.45
CA VAL A 623 -35.34 19.30 43.51
C VAL A 623 -33.87 19.23 43.09
N ALA A 624 -33.05 20.12 43.65
CA ALA A 624 -31.61 20.17 43.45
C ALA A 624 -30.90 19.13 44.32
N SER A 625 -30.00 18.35 43.72
CA SER A 625 -28.99 17.58 44.42
C SER A 625 -27.65 18.34 44.42
N MET A 626 -26.90 18.29 45.52
CA MET A 626 -25.67 19.08 45.68
C MET A 626 -24.41 18.37 45.18
N TYR A 627 -23.55 19.15 44.51
CA TYR A 627 -22.11 18.96 44.20
C TYR A 627 -21.63 17.51 44.00
N TRP A 628 -21.85 16.97 42.80
CA TRP A 628 -21.24 15.71 42.40
C TRP A 628 -19.96 15.97 41.60
N MET A 629 -18.88 15.28 41.97
CA MET A 629 -17.65 15.17 41.15
C MET A 629 -17.75 14.01 40.15
N THR A 630 -18.88 13.30 40.13
CA THR A 630 -19.14 12.14 39.28
C THR A 630 -20.24 12.45 38.28
N ASN A 631 -20.12 11.88 37.09
CA ASN A 631 -21.05 11.98 35.96
C ASN A 631 -22.30 11.09 36.10
N THR A 632 -22.67 10.74 37.33
CA THR A 632 -23.75 9.79 37.64
C THR A 632 -24.52 10.22 38.89
N LEU A 633 -25.84 10.01 38.89
CA LEU A 633 -26.73 10.26 40.02
C LEU A 633 -27.72 9.11 40.19
N GLU A 634 -27.86 8.61 41.41
CA GLU A 634 -28.95 7.71 41.82
C GLU A 634 -30.09 8.55 42.43
N PRO A 635 -31.22 8.77 41.72
CA PRO A 635 -32.29 9.65 42.20
C PRO A 635 -33.12 9.05 43.34
N GLY A 636 -32.92 7.76 43.65
CA GLY A 636 -33.72 6.99 44.62
C GLY A 636 -34.90 6.27 43.98
N GLU A 637 -35.80 5.71 44.80
CA GLU A 637 -36.98 4.97 44.28
C GLU A 637 -37.91 5.90 43.50
N LEU A 638 -37.98 5.69 42.18
CA LEU A 638 -38.88 6.40 41.30
C LEU A 638 -40.28 5.76 41.29
N THR A 639 -41.29 6.56 40.96
CA THR A 639 -42.67 6.05 40.82
C THR A 639 -42.82 5.37 39.46
N PRO A 640 -43.43 4.17 39.35
CA PRO A 640 -43.70 3.52 38.06
C PRO A 640 -44.63 4.36 37.16
N ALA A 641 -44.51 4.19 35.85
CA ALA A 641 -45.35 4.87 34.84
C ALA A 641 -45.43 6.39 35.04
N THR A 642 -44.29 7.01 35.38
CA THR A 642 -44.19 8.44 35.68
C THR A 642 -43.10 9.07 34.85
N THR A 643 -43.41 10.19 34.19
CA THR A 643 -42.42 11.02 33.50
C THR A 643 -41.64 11.85 34.51
N TYR A 644 -40.31 11.75 34.46
CA TYR A 644 -39.39 12.59 35.19
C TYR A 644 -38.66 13.52 34.23
N TYR A 645 -38.42 14.74 34.68
CA TYR A 645 -37.61 15.76 34.03
C TYR A 645 -36.34 15.95 34.84
N TRP A 646 -35.23 16.18 34.17
CA TRP A 646 -33.97 16.45 34.84
C TRP A 646 -33.05 17.35 34.03
N ALA A 647 -32.15 18.04 34.72
CA ALA A 647 -31.16 18.90 34.10
C ALA A 647 -29.85 18.84 34.88
N VAL A 648 -28.74 19.07 34.19
CA VAL A 648 -27.41 19.15 34.78
C VAL A 648 -26.80 20.49 34.43
N ASP A 649 -26.61 21.35 35.42
CA ASP A 649 -25.91 22.61 35.26
C ASP A 649 -24.42 22.42 35.64
N GLU A 650 -23.53 22.85 34.76
CA GLU A 650 -22.08 22.65 34.85
C GLU A 650 -21.40 23.84 35.53
N PHE A 651 -20.68 23.62 36.64
CA PHE A 651 -19.97 24.70 37.33
C PHE A 651 -18.48 24.64 37.04
N GLY A 652 -17.94 25.69 36.42
CA GLY A 652 -16.53 25.81 36.05
C GLY A 652 -15.64 26.51 37.09
N GLY A 653 -16.11 26.66 38.34
CA GLY A 653 -15.34 27.29 39.43
C GLY A 653 -15.64 28.77 39.69
N VAL A 654 -16.10 29.49 38.66
CA VAL A 654 -16.54 30.90 38.76
C VAL A 654 -18.00 31.02 38.34
N ASP A 655 -18.33 30.49 37.16
CA ASP A 655 -19.66 30.56 36.56
C ASP A 655 -20.32 29.17 36.50
N THR A 656 -21.66 29.18 36.42
CA THR A 656 -22.48 27.98 36.20
C THR A 656 -23.14 28.08 34.83
N THR A 657 -22.93 27.08 33.99
CA THR A 657 -23.57 26.94 32.67
C THR A 657 -24.82 26.08 32.82
N ALA A 658 -25.99 26.66 32.56
CA ALA A 658 -27.23 25.90 32.64
C ALA A 658 -27.32 24.87 31.50
N GLY A 659 -27.60 23.61 31.85
CA GLY A 659 -27.78 22.54 30.87
C GLY A 659 -29.20 22.44 30.31
N ALA A 660 -29.34 21.64 29.25
CA ALA A 660 -30.65 21.29 28.71
C ALA A 660 -31.50 20.52 29.73
N ILE A 661 -32.83 20.58 29.56
CA ILE A 661 -33.77 19.77 30.35
C ILE A 661 -34.07 18.51 29.53
N TRP A 662 -33.79 17.36 30.12
CA TRP A 662 -34.06 16.05 29.58
C TRP A 662 -35.23 15.41 30.30
N SER A 663 -35.86 14.43 29.66
CA SER A 663 -37.00 13.70 30.22
C SER A 663 -36.91 12.20 29.98
N PHE A 664 -37.54 11.42 30.84
CA PHE A 664 -37.74 9.98 30.63
C PHE A 664 -38.98 9.48 31.38
N GLU A 665 -39.50 8.32 30.98
CA GLU A 665 -40.64 7.66 31.63
C GLU A 665 -40.24 6.30 32.20
N THR A 666 -40.53 6.07 33.48
CA THR A 666 -40.31 4.78 34.14
C THR A 666 -41.30 3.74 33.65
N SER A 667 -40.88 2.48 33.55
CA SER A 667 -41.76 1.39 33.11
C SER A 667 -42.97 1.22 34.04
N GLY A 668 -44.18 1.11 33.47
CA GLY A 668 -45.31 0.49 34.14
C GLY A 668 -45.08 -1.02 34.24
N GLN A 669 -45.48 -1.64 35.36
CA GLN A 669 -45.25 -3.07 35.65
C GLN A 669 -45.57 -4.03 34.50
#